data_AF-A0AAE0GS38-F1
#
_entry.id   AF-A0AAE0GS38-F1
#
_cell.length_a   1.000
_cell.length_b   1.000
_cell.length_c   1.000
_cell.angle_alpha   90.00
_cell.angle_beta   90.00
_cell.angle_gamma   90.00
#
_symmetry.space_group_name_H-M   'P 1'
#
loop_
_entity.id
_entity.type
_entity.pdbx_description
1 polymer ?
#
loop_
_entity_poly.entity_id
_entity_poly.type
_entity_poly.pdbx_seq_one_letter_code
_entity_poly.pdbx_strand_id
1 'polypeptide(L)'
;MLLVYNSFSEAKSATHHYSQWRGLEHSVEDFIQHEERKFEGKAMHSVSMGEMWVFEIAKNLTLKQKIGQLMQLDITQALHPGTYEIDQEKLESLVEEWGPGSWLNSPFSGGPIGDATGTGPKLAGWNVTQWQQITDTIQKAYVKAGIKIPMVYGIDSVHGAVYVHGATIFPQQINAGAAFNRGLAHKMGRVTAKDTRMAGMHWAFSPILGIATQPLWPRVFETFGEDPHLASQLGVAMIQGLQGTRTGDTINTKVEVAACMKHFVGYSNPRTGHDRSPEWIPDRMLYQYYVPSFAAAVQQGHVATAMESYNELNGVPMVSSKQYLQELLRKDLRFEGMLVTDWEEIRNLHQWHQTASSFKEAVRIAMDRTSIDMSMVPNDTSFAELLLELVNEGVISEDRVDVSLGRVLHLKAKLGLIQDPELMVQEAEEALEEEKISENVVGSDEDRSLAMHMARESSVTRSSSLARARSLSYLSGGWTLHWQGATTDASFTHGATLKDAIEQRSADPATKFSMVHHPGCDAVSEECAPEELKAAVDAAAEAAYTVVCLGEPNYAEKPGNIDDLAMSGGQLQLLRALKETDTKLVLLLIEGRPRLLHGVADGVPAVLHGFLPGPEGGHAVSDIIFGAVNPSGRMPISYPRSAGQMPLQYWHAPTEDEAKFEFEFGDGLSYTTFEYTDVHLSKEKIRPGEAATVTLNVKNTGTVTGKEVVLLYIRDEYRSTTPEVRMLKHFKKLELEPGQTRNVSFTVTCDDLAFVDTRMEWVIEPGNFTLYVGQPKDGYPHTELKLLLHVPGTGFHTEIDTMDDGNIPWPMWGLEPGEVLPEDDLDPEDEDYDYDYEEALMKDEIIGLEVIAVLLIIGGITCVIIALWACKEKMDLQRQIMYPRVQYQNFEDIQLEDPPEVEAPVRAAEVARDSEDSIVRSLDFDVAADDAEAGPSTSRGDPEIGDGDLELTATRI
;
A
#
# COMPACT_ATOMS: atom_id res chain seq x y z
N MET A 1 9.80 -20.89 33.70
CA MET A 1 10.83 -21.78 33.12
C MET A 1 12.14 -21.05 32.81
N LEU A 2 12.12 -19.82 32.25
CA LEU A 2 13.29 -18.96 31.99
C LEU A 2 14.45 -19.02 33.02
N LEU A 3 14.17 -18.92 34.33
CA LEU A 3 15.20 -19.04 35.38
C LEU A 3 16.00 -20.35 35.34
N VAL A 4 15.37 -21.47 34.95
CA VAL A 4 16.04 -22.77 34.79
C VAL A 4 16.87 -22.78 33.50
N TYR A 5 16.33 -22.23 32.40
CA TYR A 5 17.05 -22.14 31.12
C TYR A 5 18.31 -21.28 31.24
N ASN A 6 18.24 -20.12 31.90
CA ASN A 6 19.39 -19.25 32.12
C ASN A 6 20.44 -19.92 33.02
N SER A 7 20.01 -20.65 34.07
CA SER A 7 20.91 -21.45 34.91
C SER A 7 21.63 -22.57 34.13
N PHE A 8 20.98 -23.14 33.10
CA PHE A 8 21.59 -24.13 32.20
C PHE A 8 22.52 -23.48 31.16
N SER A 9 22.20 -22.26 30.70
CA SER A 9 23.05 -21.47 29.80
C SER A 9 24.37 -21.09 30.46
N GLU A 10 24.34 -20.54 31.68
CA GLU A 10 25.54 -20.20 32.44
C GLU A 10 26.37 -21.46 32.75
N ALA A 11 25.74 -22.58 33.09
CA ALA A 11 26.44 -23.85 33.33
C ALA A 11 27.20 -24.37 32.09
N LYS A 12 26.67 -24.17 30.87
CA LYS A 12 27.37 -24.55 29.63
C LYS A 12 28.68 -23.78 29.41
N SER A 13 28.87 -22.60 30.02
CA SER A 13 30.12 -21.86 29.94
C SER A 13 31.26 -22.44 30.80
N ALA A 14 30.94 -23.31 31.77
CA ALA A 14 31.81 -23.56 32.92
C ALA A 14 31.92 -25.03 33.37
N THR A 15 32.13 -25.99 32.46
CA THR A 15 32.96 -27.18 32.76
C THR A 15 33.37 -27.99 31.53
N HIS A 16 34.66 -28.34 31.44
CA HIS A 16 35.12 -29.46 30.62
C HIS A 16 34.92 -30.78 31.41
N HIS A 17 33.85 -31.54 31.14
CA HIS A 17 33.80 -33.01 31.26
C HIS A 17 32.43 -33.56 30.77
N TYR A 18 32.42 -34.22 29.62
CA TYR A 18 31.21 -34.82 29.03
C TYR A 18 30.98 -36.26 29.53
N SER A 19 29.74 -36.58 29.93
CA SER A 19 29.15 -37.95 29.87
C SER A 19 27.72 -38.01 30.40
N GLN A 20 27.42 -37.38 31.54
CA GLN A 20 26.14 -37.57 32.26
C GLN A 20 24.93 -36.80 31.67
N TRP A 21 25.15 -35.86 30.74
CA TRP A 21 24.11 -34.94 30.28
C TRP A 21 23.14 -35.49 29.21
N ARG A 22 23.57 -36.44 28.36
CA ARG A 22 22.72 -36.99 27.28
C ARG A 22 21.44 -37.69 27.77
N GLY A 23 21.42 -38.18 29.02
CA GLY A 23 20.22 -38.77 29.62
C GLY A 23 19.16 -37.74 30.01
N LEU A 24 19.53 -36.47 30.16
CA LEU A 24 18.60 -35.38 30.46
C LEU A 24 18.06 -34.74 29.19
N GLU A 25 18.88 -34.53 28.16
CA GLU A 25 18.45 -33.96 26.87
C GLU A 25 17.32 -34.81 26.25
N HIS A 26 17.52 -36.12 26.08
CA HIS A 26 16.45 -37.01 25.59
C HIS A 26 15.22 -37.04 26.51
N SER A 27 15.36 -36.89 27.83
CA SER A 27 14.18 -36.84 28.73
C SER A 27 13.34 -35.56 28.58
N VAL A 28 13.94 -34.48 28.05
CA VAL A 28 13.24 -33.23 27.74
C VAL A 28 12.65 -33.29 26.33
N GLU A 29 13.37 -33.87 25.35
CA GLU A 29 12.84 -34.13 24.01
C GLU A 29 11.64 -35.09 24.04
N ASP A 30 11.73 -36.22 24.76
CA ASP A 30 10.62 -37.15 24.96
C ASP A 30 9.44 -36.48 25.68
N PHE A 31 9.69 -35.57 26.63
CA PHE A 31 8.64 -34.83 27.32
C PHE A 31 7.94 -33.81 26.40
N ILE A 32 8.70 -33.05 25.61
CA ILE A 32 8.16 -32.10 24.62
C ILE A 32 7.30 -32.88 23.62
N GLN A 33 7.84 -33.93 22.99
CA GLN A 33 7.08 -34.76 22.07
C GLN A 33 5.90 -35.49 22.74
N HIS A 34 5.95 -35.80 24.03
CA HIS A 34 4.84 -36.41 24.76
C HIS A 34 3.71 -35.42 25.07
N GLU A 35 4.01 -34.14 25.27
CA GLU A 35 2.98 -33.08 25.33
C GLU A 35 2.46 -32.74 23.93
N GLU A 36 3.31 -32.59 22.91
CA GLU A 36 2.90 -32.37 21.51
C GLU A 36 1.90 -33.45 21.04
N ARG A 37 2.19 -34.73 21.32
CA ARG A 37 1.29 -35.88 21.05
C ARG A 37 -0.01 -35.90 21.87
N LYS A 38 -0.24 -34.94 22.79
CA LYS A 38 -1.55 -34.68 23.42
C LYS A 38 -2.32 -33.55 22.74
N PHE A 39 -1.66 -32.75 21.90
CA PHE A 39 -2.24 -31.60 21.20
C PHE A 39 -2.51 -31.85 19.70
N GLU A 40 -2.10 -33.00 19.15
CA GLU A 40 -2.36 -33.50 17.77
C GLU A 40 -3.86 -33.56 17.32
N GLY A 41 -4.81 -33.09 18.14
CA GLY A 41 -6.24 -33.06 17.85
C GLY A 41 -6.90 -31.68 17.96
N LYS A 42 -6.15 -30.57 17.90
CA LYS A 42 -6.69 -29.20 17.94
C LYS A 42 -6.16 -28.31 16.82
N ALA A 43 -6.99 -27.39 16.32
CA ALA A 43 -6.77 -26.66 15.07
C ALA A 43 -5.81 -25.45 15.18
N MET A 44 -4.73 -25.60 15.94
CA MET A 44 -3.71 -24.57 16.14
C MET A 44 -2.32 -25.18 15.92
N HIS A 45 -1.98 -25.37 14.65
CA HIS A 45 -0.61 -25.64 14.22
C HIS A 45 0.21 -24.35 14.21
N SER A 46 1.54 -24.49 14.23
CA SER A 46 2.54 -23.41 14.19
C SER A 46 2.49 -22.32 15.27
N VAL A 47 1.92 -22.58 16.45
CA VAL A 47 2.16 -21.72 17.63
C VAL A 47 3.63 -21.82 18.05
N SER A 48 4.40 -20.77 17.80
CA SER A 48 5.78 -20.65 18.26
C SER A 48 5.84 -20.45 19.78
N MET A 49 7.00 -20.72 20.37
CA MET A 49 7.21 -20.53 21.82
C MET A 49 7.12 -19.05 22.25
N GLY A 50 7.16 -18.10 21.31
CA GLY A 50 6.96 -16.67 21.54
C GLY A 50 5.49 -16.24 21.62
N GLU A 51 4.55 -17.03 21.08
CA GLU A 51 3.13 -16.64 20.94
C GLU A 51 2.23 -17.11 22.09
N MET A 52 2.81 -17.72 23.13
CA MET A 52 2.06 -18.21 24.30
C MET A 52 1.19 -17.13 24.98
N TRP A 53 1.58 -15.85 24.90
CA TRP A 53 0.83 -14.73 25.48
C TRP A 53 -0.55 -14.55 24.83
N VAL A 54 -0.70 -14.81 23.52
CA VAL A 54 -1.99 -14.77 22.82
C VAL A 54 -2.95 -15.77 23.47
N PHE A 55 -2.46 -16.97 23.77
CA PHE A 55 -3.25 -18.02 24.41
C PHE A 55 -3.53 -17.77 25.89
N GLU A 56 -2.69 -16.99 26.57
CA GLU A 56 -2.97 -16.55 27.94
C GLU A 56 -4.02 -15.42 27.97
N ILE A 57 -4.04 -14.52 26.98
CA ILE A 57 -5.13 -13.55 26.82
C ILE A 57 -6.44 -14.26 26.43
N ALA A 58 -6.44 -15.03 25.34
CA ALA A 58 -7.65 -15.66 24.79
C ALA A 58 -8.36 -16.59 25.80
N LYS A 59 -7.62 -17.33 26.65
CA LYS A 59 -8.19 -18.17 27.72
C LYS A 59 -8.88 -17.40 28.84
N ASN A 60 -8.58 -16.11 29.00
CA ASN A 60 -9.18 -15.24 30.01
C ASN A 60 -10.33 -14.39 29.48
N LEU A 61 -10.62 -14.43 28.17
CA LEU A 61 -11.79 -13.79 27.55
C LEU A 61 -12.98 -14.74 27.51
N THR A 62 -14.17 -14.20 27.73
CA THR A 62 -15.42 -14.88 27.35
C THR A 62 -15.59 -14.85 25.82
N LEU A 63 -16.32 -15.83 25.26
CA LEU A 63 -16.63 -15.87 23.82
C LEU A 63 -17.22 -14.55 23.29
N LYS A 64 -18.04 -13.83 24.09
CA LYS A 64 -18.59 -12.52 23.70
C LYS A 64 -17.48 -11.48 23.52
N GLN A 65 -16.52 -11.40 24.46
CA GLN A 65 -15.38 -10.49 24.36
C GLN A 65 -14.44 -10.87 23.21
N LYS A 66 -14.22 -12.17 22.96
CA LYS A 66 -13.45 -12.64 21.79
C LYS A 66 -14.07 -12.14 20.48
N ILE A 67 -15.39 -12.28 20.34
CA ILE A 67 -16.15 -11.85 19.16
C ILE A 67 -16.19 -10.31 19.06
N GLY A 68 -16.33 -9.59 20.17
CA GLY A 68 -16.25 -8.13 20.20
C GLY A 68 -14.95 -7.61 19.59
N GLN A 69 -13.83 -8.27 19.86
CA GLN A 69 -12.53 -7.94 19.25
C GLN A 69 -12.45 -8.17 17.73
N LEU A 70 -13.38 -8.91 17.13
CA LEU A 70 -13.49 -9.10 15.68
C LEU A 70 -14.43 -8.09 15.00
N MET A 71 -14.93 -7.10 15.75
CA MET A 71 -15.91 -6.11 15.29
C MET A 71 -15.27 -4.72 15.23
N GLN A 72 -15.53 -4.01 14.12
CA GLN A 72 -15.18 -2.60 13.95
C GLN A 72 -16.44 -1.77 13.70
N LEU A 73 -16.60 -0.69 14.46
CA LEU A 73 -17.75 0.23 14.42
C LEU A 73 -17.34 1.63 13.93
N ASP A 74 -18.21 2.30 13.19
CA ASP A 74 -18.01 3.70 12.80
C ASP A 74 -18.17 4.61 14.03
N ILE A 75 -17.35 5.67 14.10
CA ILE A 75 -17.35 6.64 15.20
C ILE A 75 -18.73 7.25 15.50
N THR A 76 -19.59 7.43 14.49
CA THR A 76 -20.97 7.92 14.70
C THR A 76 -21.82 6.99 15.58
N GLN A 77 -21.38 5.76 15.81
CA GLN A 77 -22.01 4.89 16.82
C GLN A 77 -21.70 5.30 18.27
N ALA A 78 -20.68 6.12 18.52
CA ALA A 78 -20.40 6.75 19.81
C ALA A 78 -20.87 8.22 19.91
N LEU A 79 -21.45 8.81 18.85
CA LEU A 79 -21.85 10.23 18.82
C LEU A 79 -23.37 10.45 18.91
N HIS A 80 -23.77 11.66 19.28
CA HIS A 80 -25.13 12.13 19.08
C HIS A 80 -25.45 12.24 17.57
N PRO A 81 -26.67 11.87 17.11
CA PRO A 81 -26.96 11.76 15.67
C PRO A 81 -26.77 13.05 14.87
N GLY A 82 -25.80 13.06 13.94
CA GLY A 82 -25.52 14.18 13.04
C GLY A 82 -24.68 15.31 13.65
N THR A 83 -24.00 15.05 14.78
CA THR A 83 -23.16 16.02 15.51
C THR A 83 -21.74 15.48 15.70
N TYR A 84 -20.81 16.33 16.13
CA TYR A 84 -19.45 15.92 16.50
C TYR A 84 -19.29 15.60 18.01
N GLU A 85 -20.36 15.46 18.78
CA GLU A 85 -20.29 15.31 20.25
C GLU A 85 -20.55 13.86 20.68
N ILE A 86 -19.70 13.33 21.56
CA ILE A 86 -19.81 11.97 22.10
C ILE A 86 -21.07 11.82 22.95
N ASP A 87 -21.87 10.81 22.62
CA ASP A 87 -22.97 10.32 23.44
C ASP A 87 -22.40 9.32 24.46
N GLN A 88 -22.03 9.83 25.64
CA GLN A 88 -21.32 9.04 26.65
C GLN A 88 -22.12 7.81 27.12
N GLU A 89 -23.46 7.89 27.17
CA GLU A 89 -24.31 6.76 27.56
C GLU A 89 -24.33 5.68 26.46
N LYS A 90 -24.40 6.09 25.18
CA LYS A 90 -24.30 5.17 24.04
C LYS A 90 -22.91 4.53 23.92
N LEU A 91 -21.85 5.31 24.07
CA LEU A 91 -20.45 4.85 24.05
C LEU A 91 -20.19 3.82 25.16
N GLU A 92 -20.50 4.17 26.42
CA GLU A 92 -20.27 3.27 27.55
C GLU A 92 -21.12 1.99 27.44
N SER A 93 -22.36 2.09 26.99
CA SER A 93 -23.23 0.93 26.73
C SER A 93 -22.61 -0.04 25.70
N LEU A 94 -22.17 0.47 24.54
CA LEU A 94 -21.53 -0.36 23.50
C LEU A 94 -20.22 -1.02 23.99
N VAL A 95 -19.42 -0.29 24.77
CA VAL A 95 -18.14 -0.78 25.28
C VAL A 95 -18.34 -1.79 26.41
N GLU A 96 -19.22 -1.54 27.38
CA GLU A 96 -19.58 -2.50 28.44
C GLU A 96 -20.24 -3.77 27.86
N GLU A 97 -21.07 -3.65 26.81
CA GLU A 97 -21.79 -4.80 26.28
C GLU A 97 -20.94 -5.71 25.39
N TRP A 98 -20.05 -5.16 24.56
CA TRP A 98 -19.29 -5.91 23.55
C TRP A 98 -17.77 -5.76 23.63
N GLY A 99 -17.26 -4.59 24.02
CA GLY A 99 -15.84 -4.24 23.89
C GLY A 99 -15.32 -4.39 22.46
N PRO A 100 -15.77 -3.53 21.51
CA PRO A 100 -15.34 -3.57 20.11
C PRO A 100 -13.81 -3.67 19.92
N GLY A 101 -13.38 -4.36 18.87
CA GLY A 101 -11.97 -4.50 18.53
C GLY A 101 -11.37 -3.21 18.02
N SER A 102 -12.16 -2.44 17.26
CA SER A 102 -11.71 -1.23 16.59
C SER A 102 -12.86 -0.23 16.42
N TRP A 103 -12.48 1.04 16.30
CA TRP A 103 -13.34 2.11 15.78
C TRP A 103 -12.77 2.62 14.45
N LEU A 104 -13.62 3.21 13.61
CA LEU A 104 -13.15 3.84 12.38
C LEU A 104 -13.79 5.20 12.05
N ASN A 105 -13.23 5.81 11.00
CA ASN A 105 -13.77 6.95 10.24
C ASN A 105 -13.80 8.27 11.02
N SER A 106 -14.27 9.31 10.33
CA SER A 106 -14.49 10.66 10.82
C SER A 106 -15.97 11.02 10.65
N PRO A 107 -16.62 11.69 11.62
CA PRO A 107 -18.01 12.13 11.46
C PRO A 107 -18.14 13.26 10.41
N PHE A 108 -17.02 13.89 10.04
CA PHE A 108 -16.92 14.89 8.97
C PHE A 108 -16.76 14.28 7.57
N SER A 109 -16.79 12.94 7.44
CA SER A 109 -16.73 12.24 6.16
C SER A 109 -17.83 12.69 5.19
N GLY A 110 -19.01 13.05 5.69
CA GLY A 110 -20.12 13.63 4.91
C GLY A 110 -20.09 15.16 4.72
N GLY A 111 -19.04 15.86 5.17
CA GLY A 111 -18.95 17.32 5.14
C GLY A 111 -19.09 17.99 6.53
N PRO A 112 -19.09 19.33 6.60
CA PRO A 112 -19.07 20.05 7.88
C PRO A 112 -20.35 19.88 8.72
N ILE A 113 -20.20 19.49 9.98
CA ILE A 113 -21.31 19.23 10.93
C ILE A 113 -21.22 20.11 12.19
N GLY A 114 -22.33 20.24 12.92
CA GLY A 114 -22.47 21.12 14.08
C GLY A 114 -22.46 20.39 15.42
N ASP A 115 -22.68 21.15 16.49
CA ASP A 115 -22.88 20.65 17.85
C ASP A 115 -24.31 20.11 18.05
N ALA A 116 -24.57 19.39 19.14
CA ALA A 116 -25.88 18.87 19.48
C ALA A 116 -26.89 19.95 19.90
N THR A 117 -26.43 21.18 20.21
CA THR A 117 -27.34 22.30 20.41
C THR A 117 -27.90 22.87 19.09
N GLY A 118 -27.19 22.65 17.97
CA GLY A 118 -27.49 23.28 16.68
C GLY A 118 -27.28 24.80 16.67
N THR A 119 -26.51 25.34 17.63
CA THR A 119 -26.22 26.78 17.77
C THR A 119 -24.72 27.12 17.72
N GLY A 120 -23.85 26.11 17.83
CA GLY A 120 -22.42 26.26 17.59
C GLY A 120 -22.07 26.42 16.10
N PRO A 121 -20.81 26.80 15.79
CA PRO A 121 -20.32 26.78 14.43
C PRO A 121 -20.27 25.32 13.91
N LYS A 122 -20.47 25.15 12.60
CA LYS A 122 -20.09 23.90 11.94
C LYS A 122 -18.57 23.80 11.86
N LEU A 123 -18.01 22.65 12.25
CA LEU A 123 -16.60 22.34 12.07
C LEU A 123 -16.42 21.54 10.77
N ALA A 124 -15.31 21.77 10.06
CA ALA A 124 -14.95 21.02 8.86
C ALA A 124 -14.19 19.72 9.16
N GLY A 125 -13.58 19.64 10.34
CA GLY A 125 -12.85 18.50 10.89
C GLY A 125 -12.46 18.78 12.33
N TRP A 126 -11.92 17.77 13.03
CA TRP A 126 -11.22 17.96 14.31
C TRP A 126 -9.74 18.25 14.05
N ASN A 127 -9.13 19.16 14.83
CA ASN A 127 -7.67 19.30 14.86
C ASN A 127 -7.03 18.15 15.67
N VAL A 128 -5.70 18.12 15.74
CA VAL A 128 -4.91 17.10 16.48
C VAL A 128 -5.41 16.94 17.92
N THR A 129 -5.51 18.04 18.66
CA THR A 129 -5.92 18.06 20.08
C THR A 129 -7.35 17.54 20.29
N GLN A 130 -8.27 17.85 19.37
CA GLN A 130 -9.64 17.34 19.41
C GLN A 130 -9.70 15.84 19.09
N TRP A 131 -8.94 15.36 18.10
CA TRP A 131 -8.82 13.93 17.81
C TRP A 131 -8.24 13.13 18.99
N GLN A 132 -7.23 13.66 19.67
CA GLN A 132 -6.68 13.09 20.90
C GLN A 132 -7.74 13.00 22.01
N GLN A 133 -8.49 14.09 22.26
CA GLN A 133 -9.56 14.11 23.28
C GLN A 133 -10.68 13.09 22.98
N ILE A 134 -11.06 12.90 21.71
CA ILE A 134 -12.06 11.91 21.28
C ILE A 134 -11.53 10.49 21.48
N THR A 135 -10.31 10.19 21.01
CA THR A 135 -9.71 8.85 21.11
C THR A 135 -9.41 8.45 22.55
N ASP A 136 -8.96 9.38 23.39
CA ASP A 136 -8.81 9.24 24.84
C ASP A 136 -10.16 8.96 25.53
N THR A 137 -11.20 9.75 25.24
CA THR A 137 -12.55 9.54 25.83
C THR A 137 -13.09 8.14 25.53
N ILE A 138 -12.86 7.66 24.30
CA ILE A 138 -13.20 6.30 23.88
C ILE A 138 -12.39 5.27 24.68
N GLN A 139 -11.07 5.38 24.73
CA GLN A 139 -10.22 4.40 25.42
C GLN A 139 -10.48 4.38 26.94
N LYS A 140 -10.74 5.54 27.57
CA LYS A 140 -11.15 5.65 28.98
C LYS A 140 -12.47 4.91 29.27
N ALA A 141 -13.37 4.74 28.29
CA ALA A 141 -14.55 3.87 28.45
C ALA A 141 -14.19 2.37 28.54
N TYR A 142 -13.17 1.89 27.82
CA TYR A 142 -12.69 0.49 27.92
C TYR A 142 -12.08 0.23 29.30
N VAL A 143 -11.24 1.16 29.79
CA VAL A 143 -10.66 1.11 31.13
C VAL A 143 -11.76 1.12 32.21
N LYS A 144 -12.78 1.98 32.07
CA LYS A 144 -13.95 2.06 32.97
C LYS A 144 -14.73 0.73 33.01
N ALA A 145 -14.96 0.11 31.86
CA ALA A 145 -15.61 -1.19 31.72
C ALA A 145 -14.73 -2.38 32.21
N GLY A 146 -13.47 -2.13 32.58
CA GLY A 146 -12.52 -3.16 33.02
C GLY A 146 -11.95 -4.01 31.88
N ILE A 147 -12.08 -3.54 30.63
CA ILE A 147 -11.62 -4.23 29.42
C ILE A 147 -10.14 -3.91 29.21
N LYS A 148 -9.29 -4.95 29.29
CA LYS A 148 -7.83 -4.81 29.31
C LYS A 148 -7.14 -4.78 27.95
N ILE A 149 -7.89 -4.91 26.87
CA ILE A 149 -7.38 -4.87 25.50
C ILE A 149 -7.88 -3.53 24.94
N PRO A 150 -6.98 -2.56 24.64
CA PRO A 150 -7.38 -1.29 24.05
C PRO A 150 -8.11 -1.48 22.72
N MET A 151 -8.90 -0.48 22.33
CA MET A 151 -9.34 -0.37 20.95
C MET A 151 -8.15 -0.04 20.02
N VAL A 152 -8.27 -0.34 18.73
CA VAL A 152 -7.39 0.23 17.70
C VAL A 152 -8.21 1.13 16.79
N TYR A 153 -7.75 2.35 16.54
CA TYR A 153 -8.47 3.29 15.68
C TYR A 153 -7.91 3.26 14.25
N GLY A 154 -8.77 2.85 13.30
CA GLY A 154 -8.47 2.81 11.87
C GLY A 154 -9.08 4.00 11.12
N ILE A 155 -8.36 4.57 10.16
CA ILE A 155 -8.84 5.75 9.44
C ILE A 155 -8.30 5.81 8.01
N ASP A 156 -9.10 6.34 7.08
CA ASP A 156 -8.58 6.69 5.76
C ASP A 156 -7.54 7.79 5.89
N SER A 157 -6.37 7.52 5.33
CA SER A 157 -5.21 8.43 5.25
C SER A 157 -4.54 8.17 3.91
N VAL A 158 -5.29 8.48 2.86
CA VAL A 158 -5.01 8.04 1.48
C VAL A 158 -3.83 8.81 0.88
N HIS A 159 -3.73 10.11 1.16
CA HIS A 159 -2.69 11.00 0.61
C HIS A 159 -2.33 12.11 1.61
N GLY A 160 -1.93 11.71 2.82
CA GLY A 160 -1.87 12.56 4.01
C GLY A 160 -2.91 12.14 5.06
N ALA A 161 -2.92 12.79 6.21
CA ALA A 161 -3.86 12.52 7.30
C ALA A 161 -5.22 13.20 7.01
N VAL A 162 -5.91 12.75 5.97
CA VAL A 162 -6.97 13.51 5.28
C VAL A 162 -8.19 13.93 6.11
N TYR A 163 -8.39 13.34 7.29
CA TYR A 163 -9.46 13.70 8.23
C TYR A 163 -8.98 14.49 9.48
N VAL A 164 -7.68 14.80 9.57
CA VAL A 164 -7.09 15.67 10.61
C VAL A 164 -7.08 17.10 10.08
N HIS A 165 -7.87 17.98 10.68
CA HIS A 165 -7.96 19.37 10.24
C HIS A 165 -6.66 20.12 10.54
N GLY A 166 -6.01 20.61 9.49
CA GLY A 166 -4.71 21.31 9.56
C GLY A 166 -3.52 20.47 9.09
N ALA A 167 -3.67 19.14 8.97
CA ALA A 167 -2.61 18.24 8.53
C ALA A 167 -2.24 18.37 7.04
N THR A 168 -1.06 17.90 6.68
CA THR A 168 -0.56 17.96 5.30
C THR A 168 -1.31 17.02 4.37
N ILE A 169 -1.81 17.57 3.27
CA ILE A 169 -2.45 16.85 2.17
C ILE A 169 -1.52 16.86 0.96
N PHE A 170 -1.09 15.67 0.53
CA PHE A 170 -0.27 15.46 -0.66
C PHE A 170 -1.12 15.45 -1.94
N PRO A 171 -0.49 15.49 -3.12
CA PRO A 171 -1.09 14.96 -4.34
C PRO A 171 -1.58 13.51 -4.18
N GLN A 172 -2.55 13.09 -5.00
CA GLN A 172 -3.09 11.73 -4.98
C GLN A 172 -2.05 10.66 -5.34
N GLN A 173 -2.30 9.37 -5.06
CA GLN A 173 -1.32 8.30 -5.35
C GLN A 173 -1.00 8.18 -6.86
N ILE A 174 -1.92 8.59 -7.76
CA ILE A 174 -1.64 8.69 -9.20
C ILE A 174 -0.57 9.75 -9.53
N ASN A 175 -0.49 10.83 -8.76
CA ASN A 175 0.58 11.82 -8.85
C ASN A 175 1.91 11.24 -8.34
N ALA A 176 1.91 10.48 -7.22
CA ALA A 176 3.10 9.77 -6.77
C ALA A 176 3.61 8.77 -7.83
N GLY A 177 2.67 8.07 -8.51
CA GLY A 177 2.92 7.31 -9.74
C GLY A 177 3.61 8.16 -10.80
N ALA A 178 3.00 9.27 -11.20
CA ALA A 178 3.52 10.17 -12.23
C ALA A 178 4.88 10.79 -11.89
N ALA A 179 5.25 10.88 -10.62
CA ALA A 179 6.56 11.37 -10.19
C ALA A 179 7.69 10.36 -10.43
N PHE A 180 7.41 9.05 -10.52
CA PHE A 180 8.42 7.96 -10.63
C PHE A 180 9.55 8.10 -9.59
N ASN A 181 9.20 8.47 -8.34
CA ASN A 181 10.15 8.80 -7.28
C ASN A 181 9.80 8.04 -5.99
N ARG A 182 10.59 6.99 -5.69
CA ARG A 182 10.42 6.12 -4.51
C ARG A 182 10.61 6.89 -3.19
N GLY A 183 11.57 7.82 -3.16
CA GLY A 183 11.83 8.68 -2.00
C GLY A 183 10.64 9.58 -1.66
N LEU A 184 9.99 10.18 -2.67
CA LEU A 184 8.78 10.98 -2.44
C LEU A 184 7.58 10.13 -1.99
N ALA A 185 7.41 8.91 -2.51
CA ALA A 185 6.36 7.98 -2.02
C ALA A 185 6.61 7.56 -0.55
N HIS A 186 7.86 7.33 -0.17
CA HIS A 186 8.25 7.07 1.23
C HIS A 186 8.00 8.29 2.12
N LYS A 187 8.41 9.50 1.70
CA LYS A 187 8.16 10.75 2.45
C LYS A 187 6.65 11.05 2.60
N MET A 188 5.85 10.80 1.57
CA MET A 188 4.39 10.84 1.62
C MET A 188 3.83 9.87 2.68
N GLY A 189 4.32 8.63 2.72
CA GLY A 189 4.00 7.66 3.78
C GLY A 189 4.38 8.15 5.18
N ARG A 190 5.61 8.66 5.35
CA ARG A 190 6.15 9.17 6.62
C ARG A 190 5.31 10.31 7.20
N VAL A 191 4.98 11.31 6.39
CA VAL A 191 4.18 12.46 6.84
C VAL A 191 2.72 12.04 7.09
N THR A 192 2.18 11.16 6.24
CA THR A 192 0.84 10.57 6.46
C THR A 192 0.77 9.85 7.81
N ALA A 193 1.77 9.05 8.15
CA ALA A 193 1.84 8.36 9.44
C ALA A 193 2.00 9.34 10.61
N LYS A 194 2.93 10.29 10.51
CA LYS A 194 3.18 11.31 11.54
C LYS A 194 1.90 12.07 11.90
N ASP A 195 1.25 12.68 10.91
CA ASP A 195 0.06 13.52 11.14
C ASP A 195 -1.13 12.69 11.64
N THR A 196 -1.33 11.46 11.14
CA THR A 196 -2.37 10.53 11.62
C THR A 196 -2.06 9.99 13.02
N ARG A 197 -0.78 9.75 13.35
CA ARG A 197 -0.39 9.20 14.66
C ARG A 197 -0.43 10.25 15.76
N MET A 198 0.01 11.48 15.48
CA MET A 198 -0.08 12.59 16.43
C MET A 198 -1.53 12.90 16.82
N ALA A 199 -2.49 12.67 15.92
CA ALA A 199 -3.92 12.75 16.23
C ALA A 199 -4.48 11.56 17.06
N GLY A 200 -3.68 10.55 17.40
CA GLY A 200 -4.09 9.43 18.26
C GLY A 200 -4.63 8.19 17.53
N MET A 201 -4.68 8.21 16.19
CA MET A 201 -4.97 7.00 15.40
C MET A 201 -3.73 6.09 15.30
N HIS A 202 -3.91 4.85 14.84
CA HIS A 202 -2.81 3.85 14.82
C HIS A 202 -2.70 3.08 13.51
N TRP A 203 -3.70 3.23 12.63
CA TRP A 203 -3.90 2.35 11.49
C TRP A 203 -4.47 3.15 10.32
N ALA A 204 -3.71 3.22 9.23
CA ALA A 204 -4.10 3.91 8.01
C ALA A 204 -4.68 2.90 7.01
N PHE A 205 -5.86 3.19 6.44
CA PHE A 205 -6.44 2.43 5.34
C PHE A 205 -5.78 2.79 4.00
N SER A 206 -4.47 2.57 3.90
CA SER A 206 -3.57 3.02 2.81
C SER A 206 -2.30 2.15 2.77
N PRO A 207 -1.65 1.90 1.61
CA PRO A 207 -1.95 2.43 0.26
C PRO A 207 -2.94 1.60 -0.56
N ILE A 208 -3.36 2.14 -1.70
CA ILE A 208 -4.23 1.45 -2.67
C ILE A 208 -3.34 0.85 -3.78
N LEU A 209 -3.30 -0.48 -3.86
CA LEU A 209 -2.37 -1.23 -4.72
C LEU A 209 -3.02 -1.86 -5.97
N GLY A 210 -4.27 -1.48 -6.26
CA GLY A 210 -4.95 -1.87 -7.50
C GLY A 210 -4.28 -1.29 -8.74
N ILE A 211 -4.30 -2.05 -9.84
CA ILE A 211 -3.73 -1.63 -11.13
C ILE A 211 -4.85 -1.08 -12.01
N ALA A 212 -4.80 0.22 -12.32
CA ALA A 212 -5.88 0.97 -12.96
C ALA A 212 -5.96 0.74 -14.47
N THR A 213 -6.45 -0.43 -14.88
CA THR A 213 -6.62 -0.79 -16.30
C THR A 213 -7.92 -0.27 -16.94
N GLN A 214 -8.90 0.15 -16.13
CA GLN A 214 -10.23 0.60 -16.57
C GLN A 214 -10.40 2.11 -16.35
N PRO A 215 -10.21 2.97 -17.38
CA PRO A 215 -10.17 4.42 -17.20
C PRO A 215 -11.53 5.07 -16.86
N LEU A 216 -12.65 4.35 -16.98
CA LEU A 216 -13.96 4.82 -16.50
C LEU A 216 -14.08 4.79 -14.96
N TRP A 217 -13.29 3.97 -14.26
CA TRP A 217 -13.46 3.70 -12.83
C TRP A 217 -13.18 4.94 -11.95
N PRO A 218 -14.09 5.33 -11.04
CA PRO A 218 -13.93 6.54 -10.22
C PRO A 218 -12.88 6.47 -9.11
N ARG A 219 -12.04 5.42 -9.06
CA ARG A 219 -10.95 5.29 -8.09
C ARG A 219 -9.57 5.17 -8.75
N VAL A 220 -9.46 5.45 -10.05
CA VAL A 220 -8.19 5.49 -10.80
C VAL A 220 -7.15 6.37 -10.10
N PHE A 221 -7.54 7.56 -9.62
CA PHE A 221 -6.64 8.48 -8.93
C PHE A 221 -6.09 7.97 -7.60
N GLU A 222 -6.80 7.04 -6.95
CA GLU A 222 -6.34 6.43 -5.69
C GLU A 222 -5.18 5.45 -5.93
N THR A 223 -4.91 5.03 -7.17
CA THR A 223 -3.86 4.05 -7.52
C THR A 223 -2.57 4.72 -8.01
N PHE A 224 -1.46 3.98 -8.01
CA PHE A 224 -0.20 4.41 -8.65
C PHE A 224 -0.19 4.32 -10.20
N GLY A 225 -1.27 3.88 -10.85
CA GLY A 225 -1.39 3.79 -12.32
C GLY A 225 -1.67 2.38 -12.88
N GLU A 226 -1.32 2.15 -14.15
CA GLU A 226 -1.61 0.90 -14.86
C GLU A 226 -0.47 -0.13 -14.88
N ASP A 227 0.65 0.18 -14.24
CA ASP A 227 1.85 -0.65 -14.26
C ASP A 227 2.08 -1.42 -12.94
N PRO A 228 2.13 -2.77 -12.97
CA PRO A 228 2.35 -3.59 -11.79
C PRO A 228 3.69 -3.34 -11.08
N HIS A 229 4.76 -3.03 -11.80
CA HIS A 229 6.08 -2.84 -11.23
C HIS A 229 6.19 -1.47 -10.53
N LEU A 230 5.73 -0.39 -11.18
CA LEU A 230 5.62 0.94 -10.58
C LEU A 230 4.77 0.90 -9.30
N ALA A 231 3.60 0.26 -9.35
CA ALA A 231 2.72 0.11 -8.19
C ALA A 231 3.36 -0.75 -7.07
N SER A 232 4.14 -1.77 -7.42
CA SER A 232 4.90 -2.57 -6.44
C SER A 232 5.95 -1.73 -5.72
N GLN A 233 6.78 -0.98 -6.46
CA GLN A 233 7.88 -0.21 -5.87
C GLN A 233 7.41 1.00 -5.07
N LEU A 234 6.44 1.76 -5.58
CA LEU A 234 5.90 2.91 -4.85
C LEU A 234 5.00 2.48 -3.68
N GLY A 235 4.28 1.35 -3.83
CA GLY A 235 3.52 0.73 -2.74
C GLY A 235 4.40 0.29 -1.58
N VAL A 236 5.49 -0.43 -1.84
CA VAL A 236 6.47 -0.83 -0.80
C VAL A 236 7.10 0.40 -0.14
N ALA A 237 7.52 1.40 -0.92
CA ALA A 237 8.09 2.64 -0.39
C ALA A 237 7.10 3.39 0.52
N MET A 238 5.83 3.52 0.12
CA MET A 238 4.80 4.18 0.95
C MET A 238 4.46 3.37 2.21
N ILE A 239 4.43 2.03 2.13
CA ILE A 239 4.23 1.17 3.32
C ILE A 239 5.40 1.33 4.30
N GLN A 240 6.64 1.30 3.83
CA GLN A 240 7.82 1.51 4.68
C GLN A 240 7.83 2.90 5.32
N GLY A 241 7.31 3.93 4.62
CA GLY A 241 7.09 5.25 5.21
C GLY A 241 5.98 5.26 6.26
N LEU A 242 4.93 4.45 6.10
CA LEU A 242 3.79 4.38 7.02
C LEU A 242 4.11 3.66 8.34
N GLN A 243 4.71 2.46 8.25
CA GLN A 243 4.90 1.54 9.38
C GLN A 243 6.38 1.24 9.71
N GLY A 244 7.30 2.04 9.16
CA GLY A 244 8.74 1.83 9.30
C GLY A 244 9.31 0.70 8.43
N THR A 245 10.64 0.68 8.30
CA THR A 245 11.40 -0.31 7.52
C THR A 245 11.73 -1.60 8.30
N ARG A 246 11.24 -1.74 9.55
CA ARG A 246 11.75 -2.72 10.51
C ARG A 246 11.06 -4.07 10.43
N THR A 247 11.83 -5.12 10.18
CA THR A 247 11.40 -6.54 10.18
C THR A 247 11.21 -7.10 11.60
N GLY A 248 10.50 -6.38 12.47
CA GLY A 248 10.41 -6.67 13.90
C GLY A 248 8.99 -6.63 14.49
N ASP A 249 8.89 -7.03 15.76
CA ASP A 249 7.61 -7.21 16.48
C ASP A 249 6.92 -5.91 16.93
N THR A 250 7.49 -4.73 16.64
CA THR A 250 6.95 -3.44 17.10
C THR A 250 7.19 -2.31 16.09
N ILE A 251 6.12 -1.59 15.76
CA ILE A 251 6.09 -0.32 15.04
C ILE A 251 6.51 0.82 16.00
N ASN A 252 7.13 1.90 15.51
CA ASN A 252 7.47 3.07 16.33
C ASN A 252 6.23 3.92 16.63
N THR A 253 5.53 3.57 17.72
CA THR A 253 4.24 4.17 18.10
C THR A 253 4.26 5.67 18.36
N LYS A 254 5.39 6.38 18.29
CA LYS A 254 5.41 7.84 18.37
C LYS A 254 5.06 8.54 17.05
N VAL A 255 5.36 7.94 15.91
CA VAL A 255 5.20 8.58 14.57
C VAL A 255 4.77 7.64 13.45
N GLU A 256 4.85 6.31 13.63
CA GLU A 256 4.45 5.32 12.63
C GLU A 256 3.02 4.78 12.92
N VAL A 257 2.35 4.28 11.87
CA VAL A 257 1.02 3.65 11.92
C VAL A 257 1.04 2.33 11.18
N ALA A 258 0.18 1.37 11.55
CA ALA A 258 -0.03 0.17 10.74
C ALA A 258 -0.55 0.57 9.34
N ALA A 259 0.09 0.07 8.29
CA ALA A 259 -0.38 0.21 6.91
C ALA A 259 -1.40 -0.88 6.55
N CYS A 260 -2.26 -0.59 5.57
CA CYS A 260 -3.32 -1.48 5.09
C CYS A 260 -3.31 -1.53 3.57
N MET A 261 -2.81 -2.63 2.99
CA MET A 261 -2.91 -2.80 1.54
C MET A 261 -4.37 -3.01 1.14
N LYS A 262 -4.88 -2.17 0.23
CA LYS A 262 -6.26 -2.27 -0.25
C LYS A 262 -6.39 -2.08 -1.76
N HIS A 263 -7.44 -2.58 -2.42
CA HIS A 263 -8.49 -3.45 -1.91
C HIS A 263 -8.25 -4.82 -2.57
N PHE A 264 -8.02 -5.86 -1.76
CA PHE A 264 -7.50 -7.15 -2.21
C PHE A 264 -8.64 -8.07 -2.71
N VAL A 265 -8.76 -8.38 -4.00
CA VAL A 265 -7.88 -8.05 -5.15
C VAL A 265 -8.67 -7.96 -6.47
N GLY A 266 -8.19 -7.16 -7.43
CA GLY A 266 -8.74 -7.08 -8.80
C GLY A 266 -9.82 -6.01 -9.04
N TYR A 267 -10.34 -5.39 -7.98
CA TYR A 267 -11.35 -4.32 -7.95
C TYR A 267 -11.08 -3.10 -8.87
N SER A 268 -9.85 -2.92 -9.35
CA SER A 268 -9.46 -1.84 -10.27
C SER A 268 -9.76 -2.08 -11.75
N ASN A 269 -10.42 -3.19 -12.09
CA ASN A 269 -10.84 -3.54 -13.46
C ASN A 269 -12.33 -3.90 -13.60
N PRO A 270 -13.28 -3.08 -13.09
CA PRO A 270 -14.71 -3.37 -13.19
C PRO A 270 -15.16 -3.40 -14.66
N ARG A 271 -15.95 -4.41 -15.02
CA ARG A 271 -16.27 -4.70 -16.44
C ARG A 271 -16.97 -3.56 -17.17
N THR A 272 -17.80 -2.77 -16.48
CA THR A 272 -18.51 -1.63 -17.08
C THR A 272 -17.86 -0.27 -16.76
N GLY A 273 -16.75 -0.26 -16.03
CA GLY A 273 -16.20 0.98 -15.46
C GLY A 273 -16.92 1.48 -14.21
N HIS A 274 -18.07 0.92 -13.84
CA HIS A 274 -18.77 1.33 -12.62
C HIS A 274 -18.15 0.69 -11.38
N ASP A 275 -17.98 1.49 -10.35
CA ASP A 275 -17.50 1.05 -9.05
C ASP A 275 -18.41 -0.01 -8.43
N ARG A 276 -17.78 -1.04 -7.84
CA ARG A 276 -18.45 -2.20 -7.22
C ARG A 276 -19.37 -2.94 -8.21
N SER A 277 -18.90 -3.12 -9.44
CA SER A 277 -19.56 -3.90 -10.50
C SER A 277 -18.68 -5.08 -10.94
N PRO A 278 -19.25 -6.21 -11.42
CA PRO A 278 -18.52 -7.47 -11.58
C PRO A 278 -17.26 -7.41 -12.45
N GLU A 279 -16.22 -8.11 -12.01
CA GLU A 279 -14.93 -8.24 -12.69
C GLU A 279 -14.82 -9.60 -13.40
N TRP A 280 -14.25 -9.57 -14.60
CA TRP A 280 -13.82 -10.77 -15.33
C TRP A 280 -12.32 -10.67 -15.59
N ILE A 281 -11.52 -11.23 -14.69
CA ILE A 281 -10.06 -11.28 -14.80
C ILE A 281 -9.66 -12.76 -14.74
N PRO A 282 -9.37 -13.41 -15.88
CA PRO A 282 -8.91 -14.79 -15.89
C PRO A 282 -7.70 -14.94 -14.98
N ASP A 283 -7.66 -15.98 -14.14
CA ASP A 283 -6.73 -16.09 -13.01
C ASP A 283 -5.26 -15.85 -13.41
N ARG A 284 -4.83 -16.30 -14.60
CA ARG A 284 -3.49 -16.04 -15.14
C ARG A 284 -3.17 -14.53 -15.24
N MET A 285 -4.13 -13.72 -15.68
CA MET A 285 -4.01 -12.26 -15.74
C MET A 285 -4.01 -11.65 -14.33
N LEU A 286 -4.82 -12.20 -13.42
CA LEU A 286 -4.84 -11.77 -12.01
C LEU A 286 -3.45 -11.91 -11.38
N TYR A 287 -2.86 -13.10 -11.50
CA TYR A 287 -1.52 -13.41 -10.96
C TYR A 287 -0.42 -12.62 -11.67
N GLN A 288 -0.49 -12.47 -13.01
CA GLN A 288 0.53 -11.79 -13.82
C GLN A 288 0.59 -10.27 -13.61
N TYR A 289 -0.54 -9.61 -13.33
CA TYR A 289 -0.62 -8.14 -13.30
C TYR A 289 -1.22 -7.56 -12.00
N TYR A 290 -2.27 -8.16 -11.42
CA TYR A 290 -3.02 -7.52 -10.32
C TYR A 290 -2.59 -7.95 -8.91
N VAL A 291 -1.94 -9.12 -8.77
CA VAL A 291 -1.38 -9.60 -7.50
C VAL A 291 0.01 -9.04 -7.15
N PRO A 292 0.95 -8.82 -8.09
CA PRO A 292 2.35 -8.51 -7.74
C PRO A 292 2.57 -7.30 -6.82
N SER A 293 1.75 -6.25 -6.92
CA SER A 293 1.79 -5.10 -6.01
C SER A 293 1.48 -5.48 -4.55
N PHE A 294 0.46 -6.31 -4.35
CA PHE A 294 0.12 -6.88 -3.03
C PHE A 294 1.16 -7.92 -2.58
N ALA A 295 1.75 -8.70 -3.49
CA ALA A 295 2.83 -9.62 -3.17
C ALA A 295 4.07 -8.87 -2.63
N ALA A 296 4.49 -7.80 -3.30
CA ALA A 296 5.57 -6.94 -2.85
C ALA A 296 5.25 -6.28 -1.49
N ALA A 297 4.02 -5.82 -1.28
CA ALA A 297 3.56 -5.26 0.00
C ALA A 297 3.67 -6.24 1.17
N VAL A 298 3.39 -7.53 0.96
CA VAL A 298 3.56 -8.57 1.99
C VAL A 298 5.04 -8.95 2.17
N GLN A 299 5.75 -9.20 1.07
CA GLN A 299 7.08 -9.81 1.07
C GLN A 299 8.23 -8.82 1.35
N GLN A 300 8.03 -7.53 1.07
CA GLN A 300 9.06 -6.48 1.19
C GLN A 300 8.58 -5.24 1.96
N GLY A 301 7.29 -4.91 1.86
CA GLY A 301 6.65 -3.90 2.70
C GLY A 301 6.32 -4.42 4.12
N HIS A 302 6.24 -5.74 4.29
CA HIS A 302 5.82 -6.41 5.52
C HIS A 302 4.52 -5.84 6.11
N VAL A 303 3.57 -5.52 5.22
CA VAL A 303 2.36 -4.76 5.54
C VAL A 303 1.57 -5.37 6.70
N ALA A 304 1.25 -4.55 7.70
CA ALA A 304 0.66 -5.00 8.96
C ALA A 304 -0.78 -5.53 8.81
N THR A 305 -1.52 -4.97 7.86
CA THR A 305 -2.94 -5.31 7.62
C THR A 305 -3.28 -5.33 6.12
N ALA A 306 -4.41 -5.94 5.80
CA ALA A 306 -5.01 -5.93 4.47
C ALA A 306 -6.51 -5.68 4.57
N MET A 307 -7.08 -5.07 3.54
CA MET A 307 -8.51 -4.90 3.35
C MET A 307 -8.91 -5.63 2.06
N GLU A 308 -9.95 -6.46 2.12
CA GLU A 308 -10.54 -7.08 0.91
C GLU A 308 -11.38 -6.06 0.12
N SER A 309 -12.26 -6.50 -0.78
CA SER A 309 -12.86 -5.60 -1.78
C SER A 309 -14.31 -5.95 -2.11
N TYR A 310 -15.14 -4.91 -2.34
CA TYR A 310 -16.57 -4.92 -2.69
C TYR A 310 -17.03 -5.76 -3.91
N ASN A 311 -16.15 -6.59 -4.46
CA ASN A 311 -16.17 -6.95 -5.87
C ASN A 311 -16.40 -8.46 -6.05
N GLU A 312 -17.05 -8.85 -7.14
CA GLU A 312 -17.24 -10.26 -7.48
C GLU A 312 -16.30 -10.67 -8.60
N LEU A 313 -15.17 -11.23 -8.20
CA LEU A 313 -14.11 -11.64 -9.10
C LEU A 313 -14.46 -12.97 -9.75
N ASN A 314 -14.69 -12.97 -11.06
CA ASN A 314 -15.13 -14.12 -11.85
C ASN A 314 -16.46 -14.72 -11.35
N GLY A 315 -17.34 -13.87 -10.79
CA GLY A 315 -18.66 -14.27 -10.26
C GLY A 315 -18.64 -14.84 -8.83
N VAL A 316 -17.55 -14.62 -8.08
CA VAL A 316 -17.45 -14.98 -6.65
C VAL A 316 -17.18 -13.70 -5.84
N PRO A 317 -18.09 -13.28 -4.94
CA PRO A 317 -17.87 -12.12 -4.07
C PRO A 317 -16.65 -12.31 -3.16
N MET A 318 -15.73 -11.33 -3.12
CA MET A 318 -14.43 -11.45 -2.48
C MET A 318 -14.53 -11.88 -1.01
N VAL A 319 -15.39 -11.21 -0.25
CA VAL A 319 -15.73 -11.48 1.16
C VAL A 319 -16.25 -12.91 1.45
N SER A 320 -16.52 -13.71 0.41
CA SER A 320 -16.86 -15.15 0.49
C SER A 320 -15.86 -16.10 -0.17
N SER A 321 -14.83 -15.59 -0.84
CA SER A 321 -13.91 -16.36 -1.67
C SER A 321 -12.81 -17.04 -0.86
N LYS A 322 -12.92 -18.37 -0.70
CA LYS A 322 -11.80 -19.19 -0.20
C LYS A 322 -10.57 -19.10 -1.10
N GLN A 323 -10.78 -19.07 -2.42
CA GLN A 323 -9.69 -19.06 -3.40
C GLN A 323 -8.77 -17.85 -3.23
N TYR A 324 -9.33 -16.66 -3.06
CA TYR A 324 -8.54 -15.44 -2.93
C TYR A 324 -8.13 -15.18 -1.47
N LEU A 325 -9.05 -15.31 -0.50
CA LEU A 325 -8.78 -14.94 0.88
C LEU A 325 -8.18 -16.05 1.75
N GLN A 326 -8.13 -17.33 1.33
CA GLN A 326 -7.37 -18.37 2.03
C GLN A 326 -6.20 -18.90 1.19
N GLU A 327 -6.46 -19.42 -0.01
CA GLU A 327 -5.39 -20.03 -0.82
C GLU A 327 -4.37 -18.97 -1.26
N LEU A 328 -4.80 -17.97 -2.05
CA LEU A 328 -3.89 -16.92 -2.52
C LEU A 328 -3.30 -16.10 -1.36
N LEU A 329 -4.13 -15.46 -0.54
CA LEU A 329 -3.66 -14.52 0.48
C LEU A 329 -2.82 -15.17 1.59
N ARG A 330 -3.27 -16.30 2.16
CA ARG A 330 -2.65 -16.87 3.38
C ARG A 330 -1.63 -17.97 3.11
N LYS A 331 -1.76 -18.70 2.00
CA LYS A 331 -0.87 -19.81 1.65
C LYS A 331 0.12 -19.42 0.55
N ASP A 332 -0.35 -18.82 -0.55
CA ASP A 332 0.50 -18.55 -1.70
C ASP A 332 1.28 -17.22 -1.57
N LEU A 333 0.71 -16.21 -0.90
CA LEU A 333 1.37 -14.94 -0.53
C LEU A 333 1.94 -14.93 0.91
N ARG A 334 1.55 -15.90 1.75
CA ARG A 334 1.93 -16.03 3.17
C ARG A 334 1.66 -14.77 4.02
N PHE A 335 0.53 -14.08 3.80
CA PHE A 335 0.16 -12.91 4.60
C PHE A 335 -0.24 -13.31 6.03
N GLU A 336 0.59 -12.95 7.01
CA GLU A 336 0.38 -13.24 8.44
C GLU A 336 -0.48 -12.19 9.17
N GLY A 337 -0.55 -10.97 8.64
CA GLY A 337 -1.21 -9.81 9.27
C GLY A 337 -2.74 -9.90 9.38
N MET A 338 -3.39 -8.84 9.87
CA MET A 338 -4.85 -8.82 10.06
C MET A 338 -5.59 -8.51 8.75
N LEU A 339 -6.60 -9.31 8.40
CA LEU A 339 -7.53 -9.03 7.30
C LEU A 339 -8.83 -8.40 7.82
N VAL A 340 -9.14 -7.18 7.39
CA VAL A 340 -10.43 -6.51 7.62
C VAL A 340 -11.30 -6.58 6.37
N THR A 341 -12.61 -6.52 6.53
CA THR A 341 -13.53 -6.28 5.40
C THR A 341 -13.57 -4.81 4.99
N ASP A 342 -14.03 -4.54 3.77
CA ASP A 342 -14.54 -3.20 3.45
C ASP A 342 -15.96 -2.99 4.03
N TRP A 343 -16.53 -1.80 3.85
CA TRP A 343 -17.73 -1.30 4.53
C TRP A 343 -18.98 -2.18 4.32
N GLU A 344 -19.47 -2.81 5.40
CA GLU A 344 -20.66 -3.68 5.42
C GLU A 344 -20.57 -4.93 4.52
N GLU A 345 -19.38 -5.36 4.05
CA GLU A 345 -19.27 -6.36 2.98
C GLU A 345 -19.88 -7.73 3.33
N ILE A 346 -19.76 -8.19 4.58
CA ILE A 346 -20.45 -9.43 5.01
C ILE A 346 -21.97 -9.29 4.86
N ARG A 347 -22.54 -8.09 5.01
CA ARG A 347 -23.98 -7.84 4.80
C ARG A 347 -24.34 -7.79 3.31
N ASN A 348 -23.43 -7.35 2.45
CA ASN A 348 -23.63 -7.26 1.00
C ASN A 348 -23.74 -8.64 0.32
N LEU A 349 -23.18 -9.72 0.91
CA LEU A 349 -23.49 -11.11 0.50
C LEU A 349 -25.00 -11.41 0.49
N HIS A 350 -25.76 -10.81 1.41
CA HIS A 350 -27.22 -10.93 1.45
C HIS A 350 -27.92 -9.81 0.67
N GLN A 351 -27.52 -8.56 0.88
CA GLN A 351 -28.25 -7.39 0.37
C GLN A 351 -27.96 -7.05 -1.10
N TRP A 352 -26.78 -7.38 -1.61
CA TRP A 352 -26.29 -6.95 -2.94
C TRP A 352 -25.99 -8.15 -3.84
N HIS A 353 -25.06 -9.04 -3.46
CA HIS A 353 -24.68 -10.22 -4.25
C HIS A 353 -25.71 -11.36 -4.22
N GLN A 354 -26.62 -11.35 -3.24
CA GLN A 354 -27.70 -12.34 -3.07
C GLN A 354 -27.22 -13.81 -2.95
N THR A 355 -25.94 -14.01 -2.59
CA THR A 355 -25.31 -15.32 -2.37
C THR A 355 -25.64 -15.91 -0.99
N ALA A 356 -26.14 -15.10 -0.05
CA ALA A 356 -26.62 -15.53 1.26
C ALA A 356 -28.12 -15.26 1.44
N SER A 357 -28.87 -16.24 1.98
CA SER A 357 -30.33 -16.13 2.18
C SER A 357 -30.74 -15.24 3.36
N SER A 358 -29.81 -14.87 4.23
CA SER A 358 -29.99 -13.96 5.36
C SER A 358 -28.63 -13.42 5.80
N PHE A 359 -28.60 -12.38 6.64
CA PHE A 359 -27.33 -11.91 7.20
C PHE A 359 -26.65 -12.96 8.09
N LYS A 360 -27.41 -13.80 8.83
CA LYS A 360 -26.84 -14.92 9.60
C LYS A 360 -26.13 -15.93 8.70
N GLU A 361 -26.71 -16.27 7.56
CA GLU A 361 -26.06 -17.16 6.59
C GLU A 361 -24.82 -16.48 5.95
N ALA A 362 -24.82 -15.15 5.80
CA ALA A 362 -23.67 -14.42 5.31
C ALA A 362 -22.49 -14.41 6.30
N VAL A 363 -22.76 -14.11 7.59
CA VAL A 363 -21.77 -14.23 8.68
C VAL A 363 -21.22 -15.65 8.75
N ARG A 364 -22.09 -16.66 8.59
CA ARG A 364 -21.66 -18.07 8.50
C ARG A 364 -20.73 -18.29 7.31
N ILE A 365 -21.13 -17.90 6.10
CA ILE A 365 -20.35 -18.07 4.86
C ILE A 365 -18.97 -17.43 4.96
N ALA A 366 -18.88 -16.19 5.47
CA ALA A 366 -17.61 -15.49 5.61
C ALA A 366 -16.67 -16.23 6.58
N MET A 367 -17.13 -16.51 7.82
CA MET A 367 -16.28 -17.12 8.85
C MET A 367 -15.90 -18.58 8.57
N ASP A 368 -16.75 -19.31 7.84
CA ASP A 368 -16.56 -20.69 7.35
C ASP A 368 -15.52 -20.76 6.22
N ARG A 369 -15.55 -19.82 5.26
CA ARG A 369 -14.81 -19.94 3.99
C ARG A 369 -13.58 -19.05 3.85
N THR A 370 -13.44 -17.97 4.60
CA THR A 370 -12.38 -16.97 4.39
C THR A 370 -11.47 -16.82 5.61
N SER A 371 -10.39 -16.05 5.47
CA SER A 371 -9.52 -15.65 6.58
C SER A 371 -9.85 -14.26 7.15
N ILE A 372 -11.09 -13.78 7.02
CA ILE A 372 -11.48 -12.50 7.60
C ILE A 372 -11.25 -12.55 9.12
N ASP A 373 -10.54 -11.54 9.64
CA ASP A 373 -10.20 -11.43 11.05
C ASP A 373 -11.08 -10.39 11.74
N MET A 374 -11.41 -9.30 11.05
CA MET A 374 -12.23 -8.21 11.56
C MET A 374 -13.33 -7.82 10.56
N SER A 375 -14.57 -7.72 11.02
CA SER A 375 -15.70 -7.24 10.22
C SER A 375 -15.87 -5.73 10.42
N MET A 376 -15.76 -4.98 9.32
CA MET A 376 -16.23 -3.59 9.26
C MET A 376 -17.76 -3.61 9.15
N VAL A 377 -18.42 -3.54 10.31
CA VAL A 377 -19.89 -3.56 10.46
C VAL A 377 -20.35 -2.22 11.08
N PRO A 378 -20.12 -1.10 10.36
CA PRO A 378 -20.03 0.22 10.95
C PRO A 378 -21.29 0.69 11.68
N ASN A 379 -22.47 0.17 11.34
CA ASN A 379 -23.75 0.72 11.77
C ASN A 379 -24.42 0.00 12.95
N ASP A 380 -24.07 -1.26 13.27
CA ASP A 380 -24.72 -2.04 14.32
C ASP A 380 -23.86 -3.19 14.88
N THR A 381 -24.32 -3.79 15.98
CA THR A 381 -23.70 -4.94 16.65
C THR A 381 -24.08 -6.31 16.06
N SER A 382 -24.89 -6.35 15.01
CA SER A 382 -25.58 -7.59 14.61
C SER A 382 -24.67 -8.66 13.99
N PHE A 383 -23.50 -8.28 13.47
CA PHE A 383 -22.44 -9.26 13.14
C PHE A 383 -22.01 -10.07 14.37
N ALA A 384 -21.75 -9.38 15.48
CA ALA A 384 -21.24 -9.99 16.71
C ALA A 384 -22.32 -10.84 17.41
N GLU A 385 -23.57 -10.39 17.38
CA GLU A 385 -24.74 -11.16 17.82
C GLU A 385 -24.88 -12.47 17.03
N LEU A 386 -24.86 -12.40 15.69
CA LEU A 386 -25.08 -13.56 14.84
C LEU A 386 -23.89 -14.53 14.83
N LEU A 387 -22.65 -14.03 14.96
CA LEU A 387 -21.48 -14.89 15.17
C LEU A 387 -21.54 -15.59 16.53
N LEU A 388 -22.00 -14.90 17.59
CA LEU A 388 -22.20 -15.51 18.90
C LEU A 388 -23.28 -16.60 18.86
N GLU A 389 -24.39 -16.39 18.13
CA GLU A 389 -25.37 -17.46 17.90
C GLU A 389 -24.73 -18.66 17.16
N LEU A 390 -24.03 -18.43 16.04
CA LEU A 390 -23.45 -19.49 15.21
C LEU A 390 -22.40 -20.34 15.95
N VAL A 391 -21.65 -19.76 16.88
CA VAL A 391 -20.70 -20.51 17.71
C VAL A 391 -21.42 -21.30 18.81
N ASN A 392 -22.45 -20.72 19.45
CA ASN A 392 -23.27 -21.45 20.43
C ASN A 392 -24.09 -22.59 19.79
N GLU A 393 -24.46 -22.47 18.52
CA GLU A 393 -25.08 -23.54 17.71
C GLU A 393 -24.07 -24.61 17.24
N GLY A 394 -22.76 -24.38 17.42
CA GLY A 394 -21.70 -25.28 16.96
C GLY A 394 -21.50 -25.29 15.44
N VAL A 395 -22.00 -24.27 14.73
CA VAL A 395 -21.89 -24.12 13.27
C VAL A 395 -20.57 -23.47 12.88
N ILE A 396 -20.05 -22.57 13.70
CA ILE A 396 -18.68 -22.04 13.64
C ILE A 396 -17.94 -22.49 14.91
N SER A 397 -16.70 -22.94 14.80
CA SER A 397 -15.88 -23.35 15.97
C SER A 397 -15.31 -22.14 16.72
N GLU A 398 -15.23 -22.21 18.05
CA GLU A 398 -14.52 -21.20 18.84
C GLU A 398 -13.04 -21.07 18.43
N ASP A 399 -12.36 -22.18 18.08
CA ASP A 399 -11.02 -22.19 17.48
C ASP A 399 -10.89 -21.24 16.26
N ARG A 400 -11.95 -21.04 15.47
CA ARG A 400 -11.95 -20.12 14.31
C ARG A 400 -11.99 -18.65 14.75
N VAL A 401 -12.68 -18.35 15.85
CA VAL A 401 -12.70 -17.02 16.49
C VAL A 401 -11.33 -16.74 17.12
N ASP A 402 -10.73 -17.73 17.80
CA ASP A 402 -9.40 -17.60 18.42
C ASP A 402 -8.28 -17.34 17.39
N VAL A 403 -8.36 -17.91 16.18
CA VAL A 403 -7.42 -17.60 15.08
C VAL A 403 -7.53 -16.14 14.62
N SER A 404 -8.74 -15.60 14.45
CA SER A 404 -8.93 -14.18 14.11
C SER A 404 -8.46 -13.27 15.24
N LEU A 405 -8.84 -13.60 16.48
CA LEU A 405 -8.45 -12.87 17.69
C LEU A 405 -6.92 -12.81 17.84
N GLY A 406 -6.22 -13.89 17.51
CA GLY A 406 -4.77 -13.92 17.49
C GLY A 406 -4.18 -12.81 16.63
N ARG A 407 -4.63 -12.66 15.38
CA ARG A 407 -4.14 -11.60 14.48
C ARG A 407 -4.52 -10.19 14.93
N VAL A 408 -5.72 -10.00 15.49
CA VAL A 408 -6.12 -8.72 16.10
C VAL A 408 -5.19 -8.37 17.27
N LEU A 409 -4.86 -9.35 18.12
CA LEU A 409 -3.93 -9.16 19.24
C LEU A 409 -2.50 -8.90 18.75
N HIS A 410 -2.02 -9.62 17.74
CA HIS A 410 -0.69 -9.38 17.15
C HIS A 410 -0.57 -7.98 16.54
N LEU A 411 -1.61 -7.47 15.85
CA LEU A 411 -1.65 -6.08 15.38
C LEU A 411 -1.52 -5.10 16.55
N LYS A 412 -2.31 -5.31 17.62
CA LYS A 412 -2.27 -4.45 18.83
C LYS A 412 -0.93 -4.54 19.57
N ALA A 413 -0.27 -5.70 19.59
CA ALA A 413 1.06 -5.87 20.17
C ALA A 413 2.16 -5.23 19.31
N LYS A 414 2.05 -5.26 17.98
CA LYS A 414 2.91 -4.47 17.07
C LYS A 414 2.74 -2.97 17.27
N LEU A 415 1.56 -2.53 17.69
CA LEU A 415 1.23 -1.15 18.04
C LEU A 415 1.43 -0.81 19.54
N GLY A 416 2.10 -1.67 20.33
CA GLY A 416 2.41 -1.44 21.75
C GLY A 416 1.24 -1.53 22.74
N LEU A 417 -0.01 -1.55 22.24
CA LEU A 417 -1.27 -1.48 23.00
C LEU A 417 -1.51 -2.69 23.94
N ILE A 418 -0.80 -3.80 23.76
CA ILE A 418 -0.89 -4.97 24.67
C ILE A 418 0.09 -4.85 25.83
N GLN A 419 1.22 -4.19 25.61
CA GLN A 419 2.31 -4.00 26.55
C GLN A 419 2.00 -2.88 27.54
N ASP A 420 1.39 -1.79 27.06
CA ASP A 420 0.81 -0.73 27.89
C ASP A 420 -0.62 -0.37 27.42
N PRO A 421 -1.67 -0.87 28.10
CA PRO A 421 -3.06 -0.53 27.80
C PRO A 421 -3.48 0.91 28.12
N GLU A 422 -2.65 1.66 28.86
CA GLU A 422 -2.85 3.08 29.17
C GLU A 422 -2.01 3.99 28.26
N LEU A 423 -1.21 3.44 27.33
CA LEU A 423 -0.35 4.19 26.39
C LEU A 423 -1.06 5.36 25.71
N MET A 424 -2.25 5.11 25.13
CA MET A 424 -3.05 6.15 24.48
C MET A 424 -3.44 7.31 25.41
N VAL A 425 -3.69 7.00 26.69
CA VAL A 425 -4.08 7.97 27.71
C VAL A 425 -2.86 8.81 28.10
N GLN A 426 -1.71 8.15 28.27
CA GLN A 426 -0.43 8.79 28.54
C GLN A 426 0.00 9.71 27.39
N GLU A 427 -0.03 9.23 26.13
CA GLU A 427 0.32 10.01 24.93
C GLU A 427 -0.59 11.24 24.76
N ALA A 428 -1.90 11.10 25.03
CA ALA A 428 -2.84 12.21 24.99
C ALA A 428 -2.61 13.22 26.13
N GLU A 429 -2.30 12.75 27.35
CA GLU A 429 -2.03 13.62 28.50
C GLU A 429 -0.67 14.33 28.36
N GLU A 430 0.38 13.68 27.84
CA GLU A 430 1.67 14.30 27.47
C GLU A 430 1.47 15.39 26.39
N ALA A 431 0.74 15.10 25.30
CA ALA A 431 0.51 16.06 24.23
C ALA A 431 -0.37 17.26 24.64
N LEU A 432 -1.20 17.11 25.67
CA LEU A 432 -1.98 18.20 26.28
C LEU A 432 -1.15 19.06 27.24
N GLU A 433 -0.09 18.53 27.87
CA GLU A 433 0.87 19.35 28.63
C GLU A 433 1.88 20.05 27.71
N GLU A 434 2.26 19.44 26.57
CA GLU A 434 3.11 20.03 25.53
C GLU A 434 2.34 20.90 24.50
N GLU A 435 1.46 21.79 24.98
CA GLU A 435 0.50 22.64 24.24
C GLU A 435 1.13 23.70 23.28
N LYS A 436 2.29 23.41 22.69
CA LYS A 436 3.02 24.23 21.70
C LYS A 436 3.73 23.45 20.59
N ILE A 437 3.87 22.13 20.69
CA ILE A 437 4.68 21.36 19.72
C ILE A 437 3.78 20.77 18.62
N SER A 438 2.63 20.20 18.98
CA SER A 438 1.76 19.46 18.03
C SER A 438 1.27 20.29 16.84
N GLU A 439 0.68 21.48 17.06
CA GLU A 439 0.16 22.34 15.99
C GLU A 439 1.23 23.01 15.10
N ASN A 440 2.51 22.92 15.47
CA ASN A 440 3.63 23.41 14.63
C ASN A 440 4.32 22.28 13.85
N VAL A 441 4.07 21.02 14.20
CA VAL A 441 4.69 19.83 13.58
C VAL A 441 3.72 19.12 12.63
N VAL A 442 2.43 19.05 12.96
CA VAL A 442 1.38 18.56 12.03
C VAL A 442 1.04 19.66 11.04
N GLY A 443 1.08 19.35 9.75
CA GLY A 443 0.85 20.36 8.72
C GLY A 443 1.94 21.43 8.63
N SER A 444 3.22 21.11 8.93
CA SER A 444 4.30 22.11 8.93
C SER A 444 4.63 22.63 7.52
N ASP A 445 5.32 23.76 7.42
CA ASP A 445 5.73 24.32 6.12
C ASP A 445 6.79 23.44 5.41
N GLU A 446 7.55 22.60 6.14
CA GLU A 446 8.41 21.56 5.56
C GLU A 446 7.56 20.47 4.89
N ASP A 447 6.56 19.94 5.60
CA ASP A 447 5.65 18.92 5.06
C ASP A 447 4.87 19.44 3.84
N ARG A 448 4.39 20.69 3.90
CA ARG A 448 3.76 21.37 2.76
C ARG A 448 4.72 21.53 1.60
N SER A 449 5.99 21.83 1.86
CA SER A 449 7.04 21.88 0.84
C SER A 449 7.28 20.51 0.21
N LEU A 450 7.21 19.40 0.97
CA LEU A 450 7.24 18.03 0.44
C LEU A 450 6.01 17.70 -0.43
N ALA A 451 4.81 18.12 -0.03
CA ALA A 451 3.60 17.98 -0.84
C ALA A 451 3.68 18.80 -2.14
N MET A 452 4.17 20.03 -2.05
CA MET A 452 4.45 20.90 -3.19
C MET A 452 5.53 20.32 -4.11
N HIS A 453 6.58 19.70 -3.56
CA HIS A 453 7.64 19.00 -4.30
C HIS A 453 7.05 17.83 -5.07
N MET A 454 6.17 17.03 -4.47
CA MET A 454 5.46 15.97 -5.19
C MET A 454 4.55 16.54 -6.30
N ALA A 455 3.87 17.66 -6.08
CA ALA A 455 3.08 18.33 -7.13
C ALA A 455 3.95 18.84 -8.29
N ARG A 456 5.14 19.37 -7.97
CA ARG A 456 6.18 19.80 -8.93
C ARG A 456 6.73 18.61 -9.74
N GLU A 457 7.07 17.51 -9.09
CA GLU A 457 7.69 16.34 -9.74
C GLU A 457 6.71 15.39 -10.45
N SER A 458 5.42 15.43 -10.11
CA SER A 458 4.35 14.61 -10.74
C SER A 458 3.72 15.24 -11.98
N SER A 459 3.90 16.55 -12.18
CA SER A 459 3.30 17.29 -13.28
C SER A 459 3.90 16.89 -14.64
N VAL A 460 3.10 16.23 -15.48
CA VAL A 460 3.52 15.69 -16.79
C VAL A 460 3.30 16.73 -17.87
N THR A 461 4.35 17.44 -18.30
CA THR A 461 4.17 18.47 -19.35
C THR A 461 4.31 17.93 -20.76
N ARG A 462 3.48 18.51 -21.62
CA ARG A 462 3.81 18.91 -22.98
C ARG A 462 3.51 20.42 -23.09
N SER A 463 4.01 21.27 -22.14
CA SER A 463 3.63 22.68 -21.77
C SER A 463 2.24 22.87 -21.09
N SER A 464 1.78 24.04 -20.55
CA SER A 464 0.87 24.11 -19.34
C SER A 464 -0.12 25.30 -19.09
N SER A 465 -1.38 25.13 -18.60
CA SER A 465 -2.38 26.26 -18.44
C SER A 465 -3.61 26.21 -17.42
N LEU A 466 -4.80 26.89 -17.60
CA LEU A 466 -5.81 27.33 -16.55
C LEU A 466 -7.28 27.78 -16.85
N ALA A 467 -8.31 27.20 -16.21
CA ALA A 467 -9.70 27.73 -16.09
C ALA A 467 -10.41 27.16 -14.85
N ARG A 468 -10.15 25.88 -14.54
CA ARG A 468 -10.33 25.25 -13.20
C ARG A 468 -9.48 25.85 -12.07
N ALA A 469 -8.77 26.94 -12.34
CA ALA A 469 -7.72 27.51 -11.52
C ALA A 469 -8.17 28.03 -10.15
N ARG A 470 -9.46 27.96 -9.81
CA ARG A 470 -10.12 28.67 -8.71
C ARG A 470 -10.78 27.76 -7.66
N SER A 471 -10.34 26.51 -7.52
CA SER A 471 -10.76 25.65 -6.40
C SER A 471 -9.66 24.70 -5.92
N LEU A 472 -9.35 24.75 -4.62
CA LEU A 472 -8.54 23.78 -3.88
C LEU A 472 -9.21 22.40 -3.85
N SER A 473 -10.54 22.35 -3.74
CA SER A 473 -11.28 21.08 -3.77
C SER A 473 -11.08 20.35 -5.11
N TYR A 474 -11.19 21.05 -6.24
CA TYR A 474 -10.97 20.44 -7.57
C TYR A 474 -9.49 20.08 -7.83
N LEU A 475 -8.53 20.74 -7.19
CA LEU A 475 -7.12 20.36 -7.24
C LEU A 475 -6.80 19.12 -6.40
N SER A 476 -7.60 18.82 -5.38
CA SER A 476 -7.33 17.72 -4.43
C SER A 476 -8.16 16.47 -4.72
N GLY A 477 -9.41 16.63 -5.18
CA GLY A 477 -10.30 15.54 -5.57
C GLY A 477 -11.00 14.86 -4.38
N GLY A 478 -11.30 13.57 -4.55
CA GLY A 478 -11.90 12.73 -3.51
C GLY A 478 -10.98 12.52 -2.31
N TRP A 479 -11.53 11.95 -1.23
CA TRP A 479 -10.82 11.64 0.02
C TRP A 479 -10.08 12.80 0.68
N THR A 480 -10.31 14.06 0.27
CA THR A 480 -9.69 15.25 0.87
C THR A 480 -10.65 15.96 1.82
N LEU A 481 -10.35 15.99 3.14
CA LEU A 481 -11.16 16.56 4.24
C LEU A 481 -12.52 15.89 4.47
N HIS A 482 -13.19 15.45 3.41
CA HIS A 482 -14.43 14.68 3.39
C HIS A 482 -14.31 13.56 2.35
N TRP A 483 -15.18 12.55 2.43
CA TRP A 483 -15.17 11.38 1.53
C TRP A 483 -15.20 11.76 0.04
N GLN A 484 -16.15 12.61 -0.37
CA GLN A 484 -16.29 13.08 -1.75
C GLN A 484 -15.33 14.25 -2.10
N GLY A 485 -14.41 14.62 -1.21
CA GLY A 485 -13.62 15.86 -1.31
C GLY A 485 -14.27 17.05 -0.61
N ALA A 486 -13.50 18.13 -0.47
CA ALA A 486 -13.90 19.30 0.32
C ALA A 486 -15.15 20.00 -0.26
N THR A 487 -16.17 20.21 0.56
CA THR A 487 -17.45 20.84 0.13
C THR A 487 -17.33 22.35 -0.11
N THR A 488 -16.25 22.96 0.35
CA THR A 488 -15.91 24.36 0.14
C THR A 488 -14.41 24.55 0.37
N ASP A 489 -13.79 25.39 -0.45
CA ASP A 489 -12.39 25.82 -0.31
C ASP A 489 -12.11 26.44 1.08
N ALA A 490 -13.13 26.99 1.75
CA ALA A 490 -13.02 27.51 3.11
C ALA A 490 -12.82 26.42 4.20
N SER A 491 -12.73 25.15 3.81
CA SER A 491 -12.38 24.02 4.71
C SER A 491 -10.87 23.82 4.84
N PHE A 492 -10.08 24.33 3.89
CA PHE A 492 -8.61 24.23 3.91
C PHE A 492 -8.00 25.35 4.77
N THR A 493 -6.91 25.02 5.45
CA THR A 493 -6.13 25.97 6.27
C THR A 493 -4.89 26.52 5.54
N HIS A 494 -4.50 25.90 4.43
CA HIS A 494 -3.33 26.23 3.61
C HIS A 494 -3.56 25.85 2.13
N GLY A 495 -2.54 25.99 1.30
CA GLY A 495 -2.63 25.86 -0.16
C GLY A 495 -3.10 27.13 -0.86
N ALA A 496 -3.00 27.13 -2.19
CA ALA A 496 -3.52 28.22 -3.02
C ALA A 496 -4.22 27.68 -4.26
N THR A 497 -5.32 28.32 -4.65
CA THR A 497 -5.85 28.11 -5.99
C THR A 497 -4.83 28.64 -7.00
N LEU A 498 -4.74 27.99 -8.15
CA LEU A 498 -3.75 28.29 -9.18
C LEU A 498 -3.96 29.68 -9.83
N LYS A 499 -5.18 30.23 -9.76
CA LYS A 499 -5.51 31.64 -10.02
C LYS A 499 -4.79 32.52 -9.01
N ASP A 500 -4.96 32.25 -7.72
CA ASP A 500 -4.40 33.07 -6.64
C ASP A 500 -2.86 33.01 -6.64
N ALA A 501 -2.28 31.85 -6.92
CA ALA A 501 -0.83 31.68 -7.07
C ALA A 501 -0.24 32.47 -8.27
N ILE A 502 -0.99 32.65 -9.36
CA ILE A 502 -0.56 33.52 -10.47
C ILE A 502 -0.86 35.00 -10.19
N GLU A 503 -1.95 35.34 -9.49
CA GLU A 503 -2.24 36.71 -9.06
C GLU A 503 -1.17 37.23 -8.10
N GLN A 504 -0.79 36.43 -7.10
CA GLN A 504 0.35 36.72 -6.20
C GLN A 504 1.64 36.96 -7.01
N ARG A 505 1.95 36.08 -7.98
CA ARG A 505 3.12 36.24 -8.86
C ARG A 505 3.04 37.52 -9.71
N SER A 506 1.85 37.89 -10.18
CA SER A 506 1.63 39.12 -10.97
C SER A 506 1.69 40.40 -10.14
N ALA A 507 1.51 40.29 -8.82
CA ALA A 507 1.58 41.42 -7.89
C ALA A 507 3.01 41.76 -7.46
N ASP A 508 3.97 40.84 -7.64
CA ASP A 508 5.40 41.11 -7.43
C ASP A 508 5.91 42.17 -8.44
N PRO A 509 6.40 43.34 -7.97
CA PRO A 509 6.95 44.41 -8.83
C PRO A 509 8.18 44.02 -9.67
N ALA A 510 8.82 42.87 -9.42
CA ALA A 510 9.87 42.34 -10.29
C ALA A 510 9.30 41.74 -11.58
N THR A 511 8.06 41.23 -11.55
CA THR A 511 7.39 40.64 -12.72
C THR A 511 6.79 41.71 -13.63
N LYS A 512 6.48 41.33 -14.88
CA LYS A 512 6.11 42.26 -15.96
C LYS A 512 4.98 41.70 -16.84
N PHE A 513 3.96 41.14 -16.20
CA PHE A 513 2.72 40.72 -16.86
C PHE A 513 1.52 41.19 -16.04
N SER A 514 0.35 41.20 -16.67
CA SER A 514 -0.95 41.46 -16.02
C SER A 514 -1.87 40.30 -16.34
N MET A 515 -2.53 39.73 -15.33
CA MET A 515 -3.50 38.65 -15.53
C MET A 515 -4.93 39.21 -15.63
N VAL A 516 -5.75 38.56 -16.45
CA VAL A 516 -7.22 38.65 -16.42
C VAL A 516 -7.74 37.22 -16.32
N HIS A 517 -8.71 36.96 -15.42
CA HIS A 517 -9.33 35.66 -15.24
C HIS A 517 -10.79 35.70 -15.70
N HIS A 518 -11.20 34.70 -16.50
CA HIS A 518 -12.60 34.39 -16.78
C HIS A 518 -12.92 32.99 -16.24
N PRO A 519 -14.10 32.76 -15.60
CA PRO A 519 -14.44 31.44 -15.05
C PRO A 519 -14.66 30.37 -16.12
N GLY A 520 -14.86 30.77 -17.38
CA GLY A 520 -15.03 29.86 -18.52
C GLY A 520 -16.36 29.10 -18.48
N CYS A 521 -16.32 27.84 -18.88
CA CYS A 521 -17.48 26.94 -18.91
C CYS A 521 -17.46 26.03 -17.68
N ASP A 522 -18.63 25.51 -17.30
CA ASP A 522 -18.71 24.57 -16.18
C ASP A 522 -18.09 23.21 -16.53
N ALA A 523 -17.56 22.51 -15.52
CA ALA A 523 -16.95 21.20 -15.70
C ALA A 523 -17.94 20.13 -16.19
N VAL A 524 -19.23 20.24 -15.85
CA VAL A 524 -20.25 19.22 -16.17
C VAL A 524 -21.34 19.72 -17.13
N SER A 525 -21.14 20.84 -17.84
CA SER A 525 -22.12 21.33 -18.82
C SER A 525 -21.84 20.83 -20.24
N GLU A 526 -22.88 20.36 -20.94
CA GLU A 526 -22.77 19.91 -22.34
C GLU A 526 -22.72 21.06 -23.36
N GLU A 527 -23.20 22.24 -22.97
CA GLU A 527 -23.00 23.48 -23.71
C GLU A 527 -22.36 24.52 -22.80
N CYS A 528 -21.56 25.41 -23.37
CA CYS A 528 -21.07 26.57 -22.65
C CYS A 528 -22.07 27.73 -22.79
N ALA A 529 -22.31 28.47 -21.70
CA ALA A 529 -23.14 29.67 -21.73
C ALA A 529 -22.57 30.66 -22.77
N PRO A 530 -23.35 31.12 -23.77
CA PRO A 530 -22.82 31.92 -24.88
C PRO A 530 -22.11 33.21 -24.45
N GLU A 531 -22.57 33.83 -23.36
CA GLU A 531 -21.98 34.99 -22.73
C GLU A 531 -20.60 34.70 -22.09
N GLU A 532 -20.46 33.59 -21.36
CA GLU A 532 -19.19 33.15 -20.75
C GLU A 532 -18.18 32.74 -21.81
N LEU A 533 -18.63 31.96 -22.81
CA LEU A 533 -17.83 31.56 -23.96
C LEU A 533 -17.31 32.78 -24.71
N LYS A 534 -18.19 33.75 -25.01
CA LYS A 534 -17.80 34.97 -25.71
C LYS A 534 -16.82 35.80 -24.89
N ALA A 535 -17.08 36.02 -23.60
CA ALA A 535 -16.23 36.87 -22.77
C ALA A 535 -14.85 36.25 -22.53
N ALA A 536 -14.75 34.92 -22.40
CA ALA A 536 -13.49 34.21 -22.38
C ALA A 536 -12.71 34.34 -23.70
N VAL A 537 -13.38 34.23 -24.85
CA VAL A 537 -12.77 34.37 -26.19
C VAL A 537 -12.35 35.83 -26.48
N ASP A 538 -13.16 36.80 -26.10
CA ASP A 538 -12.83 38.23 -26.24
C ASP A 538 -11.59 38.59 -25.41
N ALA A 539 -11.51 38.12 -24.16
CA ALA A 539 -10.34 38.31 -23.30
C ALA A 539 -9.08 37.58 -23.83
N ALA A 540 -9.26 36.38 -24.38
CA ALA A 540 -8.18 35.61 -24.99
C ALA A 540 -7.57 36.30 -26.23
N ALA A 541 -8.41 36.94 -27.05
CA ALA A 541 -7.97 37.68 -28.24
C ALA A 541 -7.15 38.95 -27.92
N GLU A 542 -7.25 39.49 -26.70
CA GLU A 542 -6.39 40.58 -26.21
C GLU A 542 -5.12 40.06 -25.47
N ALA A 543 -5.03 38.77 -25.17
CA ALA A 543 -3.96 38.17 -24.37
C ALA A 543 -2.82 37.59 -25.22
N ALA A 544 -1.57 37.82 -24.78
CA ALA A 544 -0.38 37.26 -25.42
C ALA A 544 -0.20 35.74 -25.20
N TYR A 545 -0.75 35.22 -24.11
CA TYR A 545 -0.86 33.81 -23.77
C TYR A 545 -2.25 33.61 -23.15
N THR A 546 -3.02 32.63 -23.63
CA THR A 546 -4.32 32.30 -23.03
C THR A 546 -4.24 30.97 -22.36
N VAL A 547 -4.70 30.99 -21.12
CA VAL A 547 -4.55 29.94 -20.14
C VAL A 547 -5.96 29.32 -20.01
N VAL A 548 -6.13 27.99 -20.23
CA VAL A 548 -7.43 27.24 -20.16
C VAL A 548 -7.26 25.79 -19.65
N CYS A 549 -7.90 25.43 -18.52
CA CYS A 549 -7.76 24.10 -17.88
C CYS A 549 -9.09 23.38 -17.76
N LEU A 550 -9.08 22.10 -18.14
CA LEU A 550 -10.25 21.23 -18.25
C LEU A 550 -10.10 19.96 -17.37
N GLY A 551 -11.16 19.16 -17.26
CA GLY A 551 -11.20 17.92 -16.47
C GLY A 551 -12.46 17.77 -15.61
N GLU A 552 -12.36 17.09 -14.47
CA GLU A 552 -13.50 16.62 -13.65
C GLU A 552 -13.65 17.30 -12.28
N PRO A 553 -14.87 17.48 -11.74
CA PRO A 553 -15.04 17.94 -10.34
C PRO A 553 -14.51 16.88 -9.35
N ASN A 554 -14.46 17.20 -8.06
CA ASN A 554 -14.13 16.23 -7.01
C ASN A 554 -15.22 15.14 -6.88
N TYR A 555 -14.79 13.89 -6.72
CA TYR A 555 -15.62 12.70 -6.49
C TYR A 555 -14.79 11.61 -5.81
N ALA A 556 -15.44 10.64 -5.19
CA ALA A 556 -14.83 9.37 -4.77
C ALA A 556 -15.82 8.22 -5.00
N GLU A 557 -15.31 7.01 -5.28
CA GLU A 557 -16.10 5.77 -5.34
C GLU A 557 -17.36 5.84 -6.25
N LYS A 558 -18.34 4.96 -6.01
CA LYS A 558 -19.61 4.84 -6.73
C LYS A 558 -20.35 6.15 -7.04
N PRO A 559 -20.39 7.20 -6.20
CA PRO A 559 -20.90 8.51 -6.59
C PRO A 559 -20.19 9.18 -7.78
N GLY A 560 -18.92 8.86 -8.02
CA GLY A 560 -18.13 9.31 -9.17
C GLY A 560 -18.34 8.50 -10.46
N ASN A 561 -19.24 7.51 -10.50
CA ASN A 561 -19.53 6.71 -11.69
C ASN A 561 -19.98 7.57 -12.88
N ILE A 562 -19.60 7.14 -14.08
CA ILE A 562 -19.85 7.81 -15.36
C ILE A 562 -20.21 6.76 -16.42
N ASP A 563 -21.07 7.13 -17.37
CA ASP A 563 -21.42 6.28 -18.51
C ASP A 563 -20.62 6.63 -19.79
N ASP A 564 -19.94 7.79 -19.80
CA ASP A 564 -19.05 8.23 -20.88
C ASP A 564 -17.78 8.90 -20.30
N LEU A 565 -16.64 8.65 -20.94
CA LEU A 565 -15.33 9.22 -20.62
C LEU A 565 -15.05 10.51 -21.41
N ALA A 566 -15.90 10.88 -22.38
CA ALA A 566 -15.83 12.16 -23.10
C ALA A 566 -15.64 13.36 -22.16
N MET A 567 -14.69 14.24 -22.47
CA MET A 567 -14.63 15.56 -21.85
C MET A 567 -15.92 16.33 -22.19
N SER A 568 -16.56 16.96 -21.20
CA SER A 568 -17.92 17.53 -21.34
C SER A 568 -18.02 18.55 -22.49
N GLY A 569 -19.18 18.57 -23.16
CA GLY A 569 -19.38 19.34 -24.38
C GLY A 569 -19.04 20.83 -24.26
N GLY A 570 -19.33 21.47 -23.12
CA GLY A 570 -19.00 22.87 -22.84
C GLY A 570 -17.49 23.12 -22.69
N GLN A 571 -16.76 22.22 -22.02
CA GLN A 571 -15.30 22.29 -21.92
C GLN A 571 -14.63 22.13 -23.31
N LEU A 572 -15.14 21.22 -24.15
CA LEU A 572 -14.65 21.06 -25.52
C LEU A 572 -15.08 22.21 -26.45
N GLN A 573 -16.22 22.87 -26.22
CA GLN A 573 -16.61 24.09 -26.93
C GLN A 573 -15.66 25.26 -26.61
N LEU A 574 -15.29 25.44 -25.34
CA LEU A 574 -14.33 26.45 -24.92
C LEU A 574 -12.98 26.29 -25.63
N LEU A 575 -12.41 25.08 -25.56
CA LEU A 575 -11.08 24.83 -26.13
C LEU A 575 -11.08 25.02 -27.66
N ARG A 576 -12.15 24.61 -28.36
CA ARG A 576 -12.30 24.90 -29.80
C ARG A 576 -12.35 26.40 -30.07
N ALA A 577 -13.17 27.17 -29.34
CA ALA A 577 -13.32 28.60 -29.59
C ALA A 577 -12.04 29.40 -29.30
N LEU A 578 -11.25 29.00 -28.29
CA LEU A 578 -9.98 29.62 -27.97
C LEU A 578 -8.87 29.32 -29.00
N LYS A 579 -8.91 28.15 -29.67
CA LYS A 579 -7.97 27.78 -30.75
C LYS A 579 -8.11 28.66 -32.01
N GLU A 580 -9.25 29.32 -32.19
CA GLU A 580 -9.50 30.25 -33.30
C GLU A 580 -9.00 31.69 -33.01
N THR A 581 -8.29 31.92 -31.90
CA THR A 581 -7.69 33.22 -31.54
C THR A 581 -6.17 33.23 -31.74
N ASP A 582 -5.58 34.38 -32.06
CA ASP A 582 -4.12 34.57 -32.26
C ASP A 582 -3.27 34.43 -30.98
N THR A 583 -3.91 34.11 -29.84
CA THR A 583 -3.23 33.94 -28.57
C THR A 583 -2.30 32.73 -28.59
N LYS A 584 -1.25 32.74 -27.75
CA LYS A 584 -0.52 31.50 -27.48
C LYS A 584 -1.34 30.65 -26.53
N LEU A 585 -2.24 29.87 -27.11
CA LEU A 585 -3.09 28.96 -26.38
C LEU A 585 -2.25 27.84 -25.77
N VAL A 586 -2.64 27.44 -24.57
CA VAL A 586 -1.95 26.46 -23.76
C VAL A 586 -3.02 25.70 -22.96
N LEU A 587 -2.85 24.40 -22.64
CA LEU A 587 -3.84 23.56 -21.93
C LEU A 587 -3.27 22.98 -20.62
N LEU A 588 -4.14 22.77 -19.61
CA LEU A 588 -3.90 21.92 -18.43
C LEU A 588 -5.09 20.98 -18.22
N LEU A 589 -4.82 19.81 -17.69
CA LEU A 589 -5.79 18.81 -17.28
C LEU A 589 -5.67 18.59 -15.76
N ILE A 590 -6.78 18.79 -15.05
CA ILE A 590 -6.94 18.49 -13.61
C ILE A 590 -8.15 17.56 -13.51
N GLU A 591 -7.89 16.27 -13.43
CA GLU A 591 -8.85 15.17 -13.52
C GLU A 591 -8.31 13.91 -12.83
N GLY A 592 -9.23 13.09 -12.29
CA GLY A 592 -8.87 11.86 -11.56
C GLY A 592 -8.71 10.63 -12.47
N ARG A 593 -9.20 10.71 -13.71
CA ARG A 593 -9.05 9.68 -14.76
C ARG A 593 -9.02 10.34 -16.14
N PRO A 594 -8.37 9.73 -17.15
CA PRO A 594 -8.04 10.41 -18.40
C PRO A 594 -9.27 10.60 -19.31
N ARG A 595 -9.75 11.83 -19.46
CA ARG A 595 -10.98 12.15 -20.23
C ARG A 595 -10.75 12.17 -21.74
N LEU A 596 -11.66 11.59 -22.53
CA LEU A 596 -11.50 11.60 -23.99
C LEU A 596 -11.61 13.04 -24.55
N LEU A 597 -10.47 13.58 -25.02
CA LEU A 597 -10.35 14.95 -25.54
C LEU A 597 -10.87 15.11 -26.97
N HIS A 598 -11.28 14.02 -27.62
CA HIS A 598 -11.83 13.98 -28.99
C HIS A 598 -10.99 14.73 -30.03
N GLY A 599 -9.65 14.64 -29.94
CA GLY A 599 -8.71 15.34 -30.82
C GLY A 599 -8.73 16.86 -30.70
N VAL A 600 -9.45 17.45 -29.72
CA VAL A 600 -9.47 18.91 -29.55
C VAL A 600 -8.14 19.43 -29.01
N ALA A 601 -7.36 18.58 -28.33
CA ALA A 601 -5.97 18.85 -27.97
C ALA A 601 -5.00 18.88 -29.18
N ASP A 602 -5.36 18.28 -30.34
CA ASP A 602 -4.49 18.22 -31.52
C ASP A 602 -4.07 19.62 -31.98
N GLY A 603 -2.76 19.89 -32.00
CA GLY A 603 -2.24 21.19 -32.43
C GLY A 603 -2.53 22.34 -31.47
N VAL A 604 -3.04 22.09 -30.26
CA VAL A 604 -2.78 23.03 -29.16
C VAL A 604 -1.25 23.03 -28.95
N PRO A 605 -0.57 24.19 -28.87
CA PRO A 605 0.88 24.25 -28.66
C PRO A 605 1.39 23.57 -27.38
N ALA A 606 0.47 23.17 -26.50
CA ALA A 606 0.79 22.84 -25.13
C ALA A 606 -0.33 22.09 -24.36
N VAL A 607 0.00 21.04 -23.60
CA VAL A 607 -0.90 20.30 -22.68
C VAL A 607 -0.16 19.80 -21.43
N LEU A 608 -0.53 20.23 -20.22
CA LEU A 608 0.01 19.73 -18.96
C LEU A 608 -1.00 18.80 -18.31
N HIS A 609 -0.54 17.70 -17.74
CA HIS A 609 -1.36 16.85 -16.87
C HIS A 609 -0.93 17.07 -15.41
N GLY A 610 -1.80 17.73 -14.64
CA GLY A 610 -1.59 17.91 -13.20
C GLY A 610 -2.20 16.78 -12.36
N PHE A 611 -3.07 15.95 -12.95
CA PHE A 611 -3.90 14.97 -12.22
C PHE A 611 -4.68 15.64 -11.08
N LEU A 612 -4.39 15.28 -9.82
CA LEU A 612 -4.98 15.88 -8.61
C LEU A 612 -3.83 16.30 -7.67
N PRO A 613 -3.21 17.48 -7.92
CA PRO A 613 -1.96 17.90 -7.28
C PRO A 613 -2.11 18.45 -5.85
N GLY A 614 -3.28 18.31 -5.22
CA GLY A 614 -3.52 18.72 -3.84
C GLY A 614 -3.56 20.24 -3.62
N PRO A 615 -3.64 20.71 -2.36
CA PRO A 615 -3.79 22.13 -2.03
C PRO A 615 -2.63 23.01 -2.49
N GLU A 616 -1.39 22.49 -2.45
CA GLU A 616 -0.19 23.19 -2.92
C GLU A 616 -0.02 23.14 -4.45
N GLY A 617 -0.88 22.39 -5.15
CA GLY A 617 -0.86 22.23 -6.60
C GLY A 617 -0.97 23.55 -7.36
N GLY A 618 -1.63 24.56 -6.80
CA GLY A 618 -1.69 25.89 -7.39
C GLY A 618 -0.36 26.65 -7.35
N HIS A 619 0.46 26.48 -6.32
CA HIS A 619 1.81 27.05 -6.35
C HIS A 619 2.73 26.22 -7.27
N ALA A 620 2.69 24.89 -7.16
CA ALA A 620 3.53 23.98 -7.95
C ALA A 620 3.35 24.14 -9.47
N VAL A 621 2.09 24.19 -9.95
CA VAL A 621 1.81 24.37 -11.39
C VAL A 621 2.10 25.80 -11.85
N SER A 622 1.99 26.82 -10.98
CA SER A 622 2.43 28.19 -11.28
C SER A 622 3.94 28.24 -11.52
N ASP A 623 4.75 27.59 -10.67
CA ASP A 623 6.20 27.52 -10.85
C ASP A 623 6.62 26.82 -12.15
N ILE A 624 5.88 25.78 -12.56
CA ILE A 624 6.10 25.12 -13.85
C ILE A 624 5.70 26.05 -15.01
N ILE A 625 4.52 26.68 -14.97
CA ILE A 625 4.05 27.59 -16.03
C ILE A 625 5.06 28.74 -16.28
N PHE A 626 5.67 29.26 -15.22
CA PHE A 626 6.64 30.36 -15.30
C PHE A 626 8.12 29.92 -15.39
N GLY A 627 8.40 28.62 -15.43
CA GLY A 627 9.76 28.09 -15.60
C GLY A 627 10.68 28.27 -14.39
N ALA A 628 10.12 28.46 -13.19
CA ALA A 628 10.89 28.37 -11.94
C ALA A 628 11.17 26.92 -11.56
N VAL A 629 10.30 25.98 -11.97
CA VAL A 629 10.52 24.54 -11.88
C VAL A 629 10.54 23.96 -13.29
N ASN A 630 11.51 23.08 -13.55
CA ASN A 630 11.54 22.28 -14.78
C ASN A 630 10.69 21.00 -14.58
N PRO A 631 9.62 20.79 -15.36
CA PRO A 631 8.76 19.61 -15.25
C PRO A 631 9.52 18.30 -15.52
N SER A 632 9.17 17.26 -14.76
CA SER A 632 9.81 15.93 -14.79
C SER A 632 8.85 14.75 -14.60
N GLY A 633 7.54 15.00 -14.52
CA GLY A 633 6.55 13.94 -14.40
C GLY A 633 6.41 13.12 -15.69
N ARG A 634 6.06 11.84 -15.55
CA ARG A 634 5.76 10.90 -16.63
C ARG A 634 4.34 10.36 -16.49
N MET A 635 3.69 9.97 -17.57
CA MET A 635 2.38 9.31 -17.52
C MET A 635 2.48 7.94 -16.81
N PRO A 636 1.76 7.72 -15.69
CA PRO A 636 1.69 6.42 -14.99
C PRO A 636 0.53 5.53 -15.50
N ILE A 637 -0.29 6.07 -16.41
CA ILE A 637 -1.45 5.44 -17.02
C ILE A 637 -1.52 5.89 -18.49
N SER A 638 -1.94 5.00 -19.38
CA SER A 638 -2.11 5.30 -20.79
C SER A 638 -3.39 6.09 -21.02
N TYR A 639 -3.26 7.23 -21.69
CA TYR A 639 -4.38 8.13 -21.95
C TYR A 639 -5.08 7.69 -23.25
N PRO A 640 -6.34 7.21 -23.22
CA PRO A 640 -6.97 6.60 -24.39
C PRO A 640 -7.28 7.65 -25.47
N ARG A 641 -6.99 7.33 -26.74
CA ARG A 641 -7.27 8.21 -27.88
C ARG A 641 -8.74 8.17 -28.33
N SER A 642 -9.45 7.07 -28.06
CA SER A 642 -10.86 6.89 -28.44
C SER A 642 -11.57 5.84 -27.58
N ALA A 643 -12.88 6.01 -27.37
CA ALA A 643 -13.69 5.09 -26.57
C ALA A 643 -13.67 3.64 -27.08
N GLY A 644 -13.64 3.46 -28.40
CA GLY A 644 -13.65 2.14 -29.05
C GLY A 644 -12.36 1.33 -28.90
N GLN A 645 -11.33 1.89 -28.26
CA GLN A 645 -10.10 1.19 -27.89
C GLN A 645 -10.03 0.90 -26.39
N MET A 646 -11.02 1.28 -25.58
CA MET A 646 -10.94 1.12 -24.13
C MET A 646 -11.43 -0.27 -23.68
N PRO A 647 -10.75 -0.92 -22.71
CA PRO A 647 -9.49 -0.52 -22.09
C PRO A 647 -8.25 -0.94 -22.94
N LEU A 648 -7.26 -0.05 -23.06
CA LEU A 648 -5.98 -0.30 -23.76
C LEU A 648 -4.83 0.22 -22.89
N GLN A 649 -3.89 -0.67 -22.55
CA GLN A 649 -2.70 -0.38 -21.74
C GLN A 649 -1.45 -0.34 -22.63
N TYR A 650 -0.34 0.21 -22.13
CA TYR A 650 0.94 0.19 -22.86
C TYR A 650 1.49 -1.24 -23.05
N TRP A 651 1.09 -2.17 -22.16
CA TRP A 651 1.49 -3.59 -22.16
C TRP A 651 0.55 -4.52 -22.94
N HIS A 652 -0.21 -3.98 -23.89
CA HIS A 652 -1.12 -4.73 -24.78
C HIS A 652 -0.44 -5.90 -25.53
N ALA A 653 -1.24 -6.81 -26.05
CA ALA A 653 -0.74 -7.92 -26.85
C ALA A 653 -0.26 -7.45 -28.25
N PRO A 654 0.81 -8.02 -28.84
CA PRO A 654 1.28 -7.72 -30.20
C PRO A 654 0.27 -7.95 -31.34
N THR A 655 -0.94 -8.44 -31.03
CA THR A 655 -2.09 -8.52 -31.96
C THR A 655 -2.90 -7.23 -32.05
N GLU A 656 -2.63 -6.24 -31.20
CA GLU A 656 -3.29 -4.93 -31.17
C GLU A 656 -2.42 -3.87 -31.89
N ASP A 657 -1.99 -4.18 -33.12
CA ASP A 657 -1.07 -3.35 -33.91
C ASP A 657 -1.64 -1.99 -34.37
N GLU A 658 -2.93 -1.74 -34.11
CA GLU A 658 -3.60 -0.46 -34.27
C GLU A 658 -3.75 0.37 -32.96
N ALA A 659 -3.09 -0.03 -31.87
CA ALA A 659 -3.04 0.68 -30.58
C ALA A 659 -2.67 2.17 -30.74
N LYS A 660 -3.48 3.06 -30.16
CA LYS A 660 -3.33 4.53 -30.28
C LYS A 660 -3.67 5.19 -28.95
N PHE A 661 -2.73 6.00 -28.46
CA PHE A 661 -2.85 6.79 -27.25
C PHE A 661 -2.95 8.29 -27.57
N GLU A 662 -3.55 9.06 -26.68
CA GLU A 662 -3.37 10.52 -26.64
C GLU A 662 -1.98 10.85 -26.09
N PHE A 663 -1.65 10.20 -24.96
CA PHE A 663 -0.35 10.15 -24.30
C PHE A 663 -0.11 8.71 -23.82
N GLU A 664 1.04 8.12 -24.14
CA GLU A 664 1.36 6.73 -23.73
C GLU A 664 1.96 6.69 -22.31
N PHE A 665 1.86 5.57 -21.60
CA PHE A 665 2.64 5.35 -20.37
C PHE A 665 4.14 5.69 -20.57
N GLY A 666 4.72 6.46 -19.66
CA GLY A 666 6.08 6.98 -19.77
C GLY A 666 6.26 8.25 -20.60
N ASP A 667 5.23 8.76 -21.29
CA ASP A 667 5.28 10.08 -21.95
C ASP A 667 5.53 11.19 -20.91
N GLY A 668 6.30 12.19 -21.30
CA GLY A 668 6.56 13.38 -20.50
C GLY A 668 7.70 14.20 -21.09
N LEU A 669 7.54 15.52 -21.13
CA LEU A 669 8.55 16.46 -21.64
C LEU A 669 9.07 17.36 -20.52
N SER A 670 10.27 17.90 -20.76
CA SER A 670 11.01 18.80 -19.91
C SER A 670 11.29 20.12 -20.66
N TYR A 671 11.61 21.19 -19.94
CA TYR A 671 12.16 22.43 -20.51
C TYR A 671 13.64 22.30 -20.91
N THR A 672 14.28 21.18 -20.57
CA THR A 672 15.57 20.78 -21.15
C THR A 672 15.43 19.54 -22.02
N THR A 673 16.54 19.08 -22.60
CA THR A 673 16.61 17.85 -23.40
C THR A 673 17.63 16.90 -22.80
N PHE A 674 17.40 15.59 -22.95
CA PHE A 674 18.29 14.56 -22.45
C PHE A 674 18.79 13.67 -23.61
N GLU A 675 20.10 13.43 -23.62
CA GLU A 675 20.80 12.59 -24.60
C GLU A 675 21.27 11.30 -23.92
N TYR A 676 20.98 10.18 -24.57
CA TYR A 676 21.29 8.83 -24.11
C TYR A 676 22.44 8.27 -24.95
N THR A 677 23.58 7.97 -24.32
CA THR A 677 24.81 7.52 -25.00
C THR A 677 25.43 6.31 -24.32
N ASP A 678 26.37 5.65 -25.00
CA ASP A 678 27.19 4.54 -24.49
C ASP A 678 26.36 3.37 -23.90
N VAL A 679 25.12 3.21 -24.39
CA VAL A 679 24.19 2.16 -23.97
C VAL A 679 24.78 0.79 -24.31
N HIS A 680 25.10 0.00 -23.29
CA HIS A 680 25.70 -1.32 -23.43
C HIS A 680 25.11 -2.34 -22.44
N LEU A 681 25.33 -3.61 -22.76
CA LEU A 681 24.88 -4.76 -21.97
C LEU A 681 26.12 -5.56 -21.52
N SER A 682 26.23 -5.90 -20.24
CA SER A 682 27.41 -6.60 -19.70
C SER A 682 27.51 -8.06 -20.17
N LYS A 683 26.37 -8.67 -20.55
CA LYS A 683 26.27 -9.99 -21.19
C LYS A 683 25.10 -10.02 -22.17
N GLU A 684 25.34 -10.33 -23.44
CA GLU A 684 24.28 -10.67 -24.40
C GLU A 684 23.59 -12.01 -24.09
N LYS A 685 24.14 -12.82 -23.16
CA LYS A 685 23.66 -14.17 -22.82
C LYS A 685 23.73 -14.42 -21.32
N ILE A 686 22.62 -14.89 -20.75
CA ILE A 686 22.53 -15.33 -19.35
C ILE A 686 21.96 -16.74 -19.26
N ARG A 687 22.00 -17.31 -18.06
CA ARG A 687 21.42 -18.60 -17.64
C ARG A 687 20.48 -18.35 -16.46
N PRO A 688 19.61 -19.31 -16.10
CA PRO A 688 18.98 -19.34 -14.78
C PRO A 688 20.02 -19.10 -13.67
N GLY A 689 19.73 -18.17 -12.76
CA GLY A 689 20.66 -17.76 -11.68
C GLY A 689 21.81 -16.83 -12.10
N GLU A 690 21.91 -16.43 -13.38
CA GLU A 690 22.84 -15.37 -13.82
C GLU A 690 22.07 -14.08 -14.14
N ALA A 691 22.64 -12.93 -13.75
CA ALA A 691 22.19 -11.62 -14.19
C ALA A 691 23.04 -11.05 -15.35
N ALA A 692 22.45 -10.08 -16.07
CA ALA A 692 23.10 -9.13 -16.97
C ALA A 692 22.93 -7.70 -16.42
N THR A 693 23.73 -6.77 -16.90
CA THR A 693 23.66 -5.35 -16.49
C THR A 693 23.49 -4.49 -17.71
N VAL A 694 22.41 -3.69 -17.76
CA VAL A 694 22.28 -2.59 -18.72
C VAL A 694 22.99 -1.39 -18.12
N THR A 695 23.86 -0.75 -18.89
CA THR A 695 24.59 0.47 -18.48
C THR A 695 24.57 1.51 -19.58
N LEU A 696 24.43 2.77 -19.21
CA LEU A 696 24.26 3.89 -20.14
C LEU A 696 24.72 5.21 -19.52
N ASN A 697 25.00 6.20 -20.37
CA ASN A 697 25.24 7.59 -19.97
C ASN A 697 24.03 8.45 -20.33
N VAL A 698 23.50 9.19 -19.35
CA VAL A 698 22.40 10.15 -19.53
C VAL A 698 22.93 11.55 -19.30
N LYS A 699 22.68 12.45 -20.25
CA LYS A 699 23.25 13.79 -20.29
C LYS A 699 22.19 14.85 -20.54
N ASN A 700 22.19 15.91 -19.76
CA ASN A 700 21.39 17.09 -20.05
C ASN A 700 22.06 17.88 -21.20
N THR A 701 21.35 18.07 -22.31
CA THR A 701 21.83 18.76 -23.53
C THR A 701 21.21 20.13 -23.77
N GLY A 702 20.29 20.58 -22.91
CA GLY A 702 19.72 21.92 -22.99
C GLY A 702 20.46 22.93 -22.11
N THR A 703 19.73 23.95 -21.65
CA THR A 703 20.28 25.16 -21.01
C THR A 703 19.78 25.40 -19.59
N VAL A 704 18.98 24.49 -19.04
CA VAL A 704 18.44 24.55 -17.67
C VAL A 704 18.58 23.19 -17.00
N THR A 705 18.74 23.17 -15.69
CA THR A 705 18.71 21.97 -14.84
C THR A 705 17.37 21.25 -15.00
N GLY A 706 17.36 19.93 -14.86
CA GLY A 706 16.11 19.17 -14.89
C GLY A 706 16.29 17.72 -14.46
N LYS A 707 15.18 17.13 -14.00
CA LYS A 707 15.11 15.73 -13.61
C LYS A 707 14.61 14.88 -14.77
N GLU A 708 15.32 13.79 -15.07
CA GLU A 708 14.95 12.80 -16.09
C GLU A 708 14.56 11.47 -15.44
N VAL A 709 13.54 10.80 -15.98
CA VAL A 709 13.16 9.44 -15.57
C VAL A 709 13.66 8.47 -16.63
N VAL A 710 14.68 7.69 -16.28
CA VAL A 710 15.19 6.60 -17.12
C VAL A 710 14.31 5.38 -16.91
N LEU A 711 13.67 4.92 -17.99
CA LEU A 711 12.80 3.75 -18.01
C LEU A 711 13.49 2.62 -18.78
N LEU A 712 13.52 1.41 -18.21
CA LEU A 712 13.96 0.17 -18.85
C LEU A 712 12.78 -0.78 -18.98
N TYR A 713 12.37 -1.03 -20.22
CA TYR A 713 11.35 -2.02 -20.54
C TYR A 713 11.97 -3.29 -21.11
N ILE A 714 11.31 -4.43 -20.91
CA ILE A 714 11.66 -5.71 -21.51
C ILE A 714 10.46 -6.25 -22.29
N ARG A 715 10.74 -6.82 -23.46
CA ARG A 715 9.84 -7.62 -24.28
C ARG A 715 10.41 -9.02 -24.42
N ASP A 716 9.60 -10.03 -24.13
CA ASP A 716 9.84 -11.40 -24.58
C ASP A 716 9.41 -11.51 -26.05
N GLU A 717 10.26 -12.02 -26.93
CA GLU A 717 9.89 -12.19 -28.34
C GLU A 717 8.98 -13.40 -28.57
N TYR A 718 9.15 -14.48 -27.79
CA TYR A 718 8.46 -15.77 -28.01
C TYR A 718 8.45 -16.65 -26.74
N ARG A 719 7.27 -16.78 -26.12
CA ARG A 719 6.99 -17.72 -25.02
C ARG A 719 5.68 -18.50 -25.24
N SER A 720 5.39 -19.48 -24.39
CA SER A 720 4.21 -20.36 -24.50
C SER A 720 2.84 -19.68 -24.33
N THR A 721 2.82 -18.47 -23.77
CA THR A 721 1.65 -17.57 -23.75
C THR A 721 1.94 -16.33 -24.59
N THR A 722 0.91 -15.63 -25.09
CA THR A 722 1.13 -14.35 -25.81
C THR A 722 1.92 -13.38 -24.91
N PRO A 723 3.07 -12.85 -25.36
CA PRO A 723 3.81 -11.85 -24.62
C PRO A 723 3.15 -10.47 -24.73
N GLU A 724 3.52 -9.57 -23.84
CA GLU A 724 3.23 -8.14 -23.92
C GLU A 724 4.09 -7.51 -25.03
N VAL A 725 3.66 -6.38 -25.63
CA VAL A 725 4.56 -5.64 -26.54
C VAL A 725 5.83 -5.15 -25.84
N ARG A 726 5.73 -4.87 -24.52
CA ARG A 726 6.79 -4.57 -23.56
C ARG A 726 6.19 -4.47 -22.15
N MET A 727 7.01 -4.71 -21.12
CA MET A 727 6.72 -4.44 -19.70
C MET A 727 7.84 -3.59 -19.09
N LEU A 728 7.51 -2.64 -18.22
CA LEU A 728 8.47 -1.94 -17.38
C LEU A 728 9.07 -2.93 -16.37
N LYS A 729 10.38 -2.87 -16.18
CA LYS A 729 11.10 -3.74 -15.24
C LYS A 729 12.06 -3.01 -14.31
N HIS A 730 12.59 -1.87 -14.75
CA HIS A 730 13.36 -0.97 -13.89
C HIS A 730 13.10 0.50 -14.26
N PHE A 731 13.18 1.39 -13.27
CA PHE A 731 13.27 2.83 -13.50
C PHE A 731 14.26 3.51 -12.55
N LYS A 732 14.77 4.68 -12.94
CA LYS A 732 15.57 5.56 -12.08
C LYS A 732 15.41 7.03 -12.47
N LYS A 733 15.06 7.89 -11.50
CA LYS A 733 15.05 9.35 -11.68
C LYS A 733 16.44 9.94 -11.42
N LEU A 734 16.82 10.99 -12.15
CA LEU A 734 18.11 11.66 -12.05
C LEU A 734 17.98 13.18 -12.20
N GLU A 735 18.52 13.94 -11.24
CA GLU A 735 18.85 15.36 -11.41
C GLU A 735 20.05 15.54 -12.37
N LEU A 736 19.97 16.47 -13.33
CA LEU A 736 21.10 16.78 -14.22
C LEU A 736 21.25 18.28 -14.49
N GLU A 737 22.39 18.83 -14.09
CA GLU A 737 22.86 20.18 -14.46
C GLU A 737 23.10 20.34 -15.98
N PRO A 738 23.00 21.54 -16.58
CA PRO A 738 23.25 21.77 -18.00
C PRO A 738 24.62 21.24 -18.48
N GLY A 739 24.61 20.27 -19.39
CA GLY A 739 25.82 19.59 -19.87
C GLY A 739 26.36 18.47 -18.95
N GLN A 740 25.83 18.30 -17.74
CA GLN A 740 26.19 17.19 -16.85
C GLN A 740 25.79 15.86 -17.47
N THR A 741 26.64 14.84 -17.27
CA THR A 741 26.39 13.45 -17.64
C THR A 741 26.51 12.59 -16.39
N ARG A 742 25.52 11.73 -16.12
CA ARG A 742 25.59 10.68 -15.10
C ARG A 742 25.52 9.30 -15.77
N ASN A 743 26.22 8.33 -15.20
CA ASN A 743 26.11 6.93 -15.61
C ASN A 743 24.94 6.26 -14.85
N VAL A 744 24.19 5.40 -15.52
CA VAL A 744 23.10 4.60 -14.95
C VAL A 744 23.37 3.12 -15.24
N SER A 745 22.99 2.29 -14.29
CA SER A 745 23.08 0.83 -14.35
C SER A 745 21.78 0.21 -13.83
N PHE A 746 21.29 -0.83 -14.50
CA PHE A 746 20.17 -1.67 -14.07
C PHE A 746 20.59 -3.14 -14.12
N THR A 747 20.16 -3.95 -13.15
CA THR A 747 20.48 -5.38 -13.09
C THR A 747 19.30 -6.20 -13.57
N VAL A 748 19.43 -6.83 -14.74
CA VAL A 748 18.41 -7.72 -15.31
C VAL A 748 18.69 -9.15 -14.86
N THR A 749 17.78 -9.69 -14.08
CA THR A 749 17.78 -11.02 -13.46
C THR A 749 16.87 -11.99 -14.22
N CYS A 750 16.53 -13.14 -13.64
CA CYS A 750 15.51 -14.04 -14.19
C CYS A 750 14.08 -13.63 -13.80
N ASP A 751 13.88 -13.03 -12.62
CA ASP A 751 12.61 -12.51 -12.11
C ASP A 751 12.05 -11.39 -13.01
N ASP A 752 12.94 -10.61 -13.63
CA ASP A 752 12.60 -9.64 -14.66
C ASP A 752 11.97 -10.29 -15.91
N LEU A 753 12.39 -11.51 -16.24
CA LEU A 753 11.97 -12.26 -17.42
C LEU A 753 10.82 -13.24 -17.14
N ALA A 754 10.43 -13.38 -15.86
CA ALA A 754 9.41 -14.32 -15.42
C ALA A 754 7.99 -13.91 -15.85
N PHE A 755 7.16 -14.91 -16.16
CA PHE A 755 5.74 -14.76 -16.51
C PHE A 755 4.92 -15.93 -15.98
N VAL A 756 3.59 -15.76 -15.89
CA VAL A 756 2.65 -16.81 -15.47
C VAL A 756 2.20 -17.65 -16.65
N ASP A 757 2.47 -18.95 -16.61
CA ASP A 757 2.17 -19.90 -17.69
C ASP A 757 0.70 -20.38 -17.71
N THR A 758 0.42 -21.42 -18.49
CA THR A 758 -0.92 -22.02 -18.60
C THR A 758 -1.28 -22.98 -17.45
N ARG A 759 -0.33 -23.25 -16.53
CA ARG A 759 -0.49 -24.07 -15.31
C ARG A 759 -0.66 -23.21 -14.05
N MET A 760 -0.66 -21.87 -14.17
CA MET A 760 -0.66 -20.89 -13.08
C MET A 760 0.68 -20.76 -12.33
N GLU A 761 1.78 -21.18 -12.95
CA GLU A 761 3.12 -21.14 -12.35
C GLU A 761 3.94 -19.97 -12.91
N TRP A 762 4.77 -19.34 -12.06
CA TRP A 762 5.80 -18.39 -12.50
C TRP A 762 6.98 -19.16 -13.09
N VAL A 763 7.24 -18.96 -14.39
CA VAL A 763 8.28 -19.68 -15.13
C VAL A 763 9.18 -18.74 -15.92
N ILE A 764 10.32 -19.28 -16.36
CA ILE A 764 11.18 -18.68 -17.39
C ILE A 764 11.35 -19.67 -18.56
N GLU A 765 11.26 -19.15 -19.78
CA GLU A 765 11.46 -19.95 -21.01
C GLU A 765 12.72 -19.47 -21.77
N PRO A 766 13.51 -20.39 -22.36
CA PRO A 766 14.74 -20.03 -23.07
C PRO A 766 14.45 -19.30 -24.40
N GLY A 767 14.32 -17.97 -24.33
CA GLY A 767 13.94 -17.10 -25.44
C GLY A 767 14.91 -15.95 -25.76
N ASN A 768 14.58 -15.19 -26.79
CA ASN A 768 15.20 -13.89 -27.07
C ASN A 768 14.36 -12.79 -26.40
N PHE A 769 15.02 -11.80 -25.83
CA PHE A 769 14.40 -10.65 -25.19
C PHE A 769 14.95 -9.35 -25.81
N THR A 770 14.07 -8.38 -26.03
CA THR A 770 14.46 -7.01 -26.39
C THR A 770 14.33 -6.12 -25.17
N LEU A 771 15.42 -5.40 -24.87
CA LEU A 771 15.53 -4.45 -23.77
C LEU A 771 15.51 -3.04 -24.39
N TYR A 772 14.64 -2.17 -23.89
CA TYR A 772 14.41 -0.83 -24.42
C TYR A 772 14.77 0.22 -23.37
N VAL A 773 15.69 1.14 -23.67
CA VAL A 773 16.08 2.22 -22.74
C VAL A 773 16.15 3.60 -23.40
N GLY A 774 15.77 4.64 -22.64
CA GLY A 774 15.70 6.05 -23.09
C GLY A 774 14.30 6.50 -23.45
N GLN A 775 14.15 7.68 -24.07
CA GLN A 775 12.85 8.16 -24.54
C GLN A 775 12.51 7.68 -25.97
N PRO A 776 11.23 7.48 -26.32
CA PRO A 776 10.80 7.40 -27.71
C PRO A 776 11.10 8.72 -28.44
N LYS A 777 11.45 8.66 -29.72
CA LYS A 777 11.66 9.88 -30.52
C LYS A 777 11.10 9.76 -31.93
N ASP A 778 10.29 10.74 -32.31
CA ASP A 778 9.77 10.94 -33.68
C ASP A 778 9.16 9.68 -34.32
N GLY A 779 8.51 8.82 -33.52
CA GLY A 779 7.82 7.61 -33.97
C GLY A 779 8.71 6.38 -34.18
N TYR A 780 9.96 6.39 -33.71
CA TYR A 780 10.84 5.22 -33.65
C TYR A 780 11.30 4.95 -32.20
N PRO A 781 11.61 3.68 -31.86
CA PRO A 781 11.74 3.25 -30.48
C PRO A 781 13.02 3.75 -29.78
N HIS A 782 13.03 3.50 -28.47
CA HIS A 782 14.16 3.51 -27.55
C HIS A 782 15.44 2.89 -28.14
N THR A 783 16.57 3.08 -27.45
CA THR A 783 17.78 2.31 -27.80
C THR A 783 17.54 0.84 -27.49
N GLU A 784 17.45 0.01 -28.52
CA GLU A 784 17.26 -1.44 -28.40
C GLU A 784 18.58 -2.16 -28.08
N LEU A 785 18.57 -2.92 -26.98
CA LEU A 785 19.53 -3.98 -26.70
C LEU A 785 18.86 -5.34 -26.89
N LYS A 786 19.62 -6.36 -27.29
CA LYS A 786 19.13 -7.75 -27.42
C LYS A 786 19.82 -8.63 -26.40
N LEU A 787 19.03 -9.41 -25.66
CA LEU A 787 19.47 -10.37 -24.64
C LEU A 787 18.94 -11.76 -25.03
N LEU A 788 19.73 -12.81 -24.85
CA LEU A 788 19.31 -14.20 -25.05
C LEU A 788 19.40 -14.96 -23.72
N LEU A 789 18.26 -15.47 -23.23
CA LEU A 789 18.25 -16.42 -22.12
C LEU A 789 18.64 -17.80 -22.67
N HIS A 790 19.82 -18.29 -22.29
CA HIS A 790 20.39 -19.52 -22.83
C HIS A 790 20.45 -20.64 -21.79
N VAL A 791 19.41 -21.47 -21.73
CA VAL A 791 19.41 -22.72 -20.98
C VAL A 791 20.22 -23.79 -21.75
N PRO A 792 21.32 -24.35 -21.20
CA PRO A 792 22.13 -25.36 -21.89
C PRO A 792 21.59 -26.78 -21.66
N GLY A 793 20.50 -27.13 -22.35
CA GLY A 793 19.87 -28.46 -22.25
C GLY A 793 18.48 -28.46 -22.88
N THR A 794 17.95 -29.63 -23.24
CA THR A 794 16.64 -29.73 -23.89
C THR A 794 15.51 -29.85 -22.86
N GLY A 795 14.87 -28.74 -22.55
CA GLY A 795 13.60 -28.65 -21.81
C GLY A 795 12.99 -27.27 -22.06
N PHE A 796 11.68 -27.20 -22.37
CA PHE A 796 11.01 -25.92 -22.66
C PHE A 796 10.60 -25.15 -21.41
N HIS A 797 10.59 -25.79 -20.24
CA HIS A 797 10.41 -25.14 -18.95
C HIS A 797 11.67 -25.30 -18.13
N THR A 798 12.12 -24.20 -17.52
CA THR A 798 12.84 -24.24 -16.25
C THR A 798 11.88 -23.61 -15.25
N GLU A 799 11.35 -24.42 -14.34
CA GLU A 799 10.65 -23.91 -13.16
C GLU A 799 11.64 -23.02 -12.41
N ILE A 800 11.21 -21.82 -11.99
CA ILE A 800 12.03 -20.97 -11.12
C ILE A 800 12.17 -21.76 -9.81
N ASP A 801 13.41 -22.05 -9.38
CA ASP A 801 13.71 -23.00 -8.30
C ASP A 801 12.75 -22.81 -7.12
N THR A 802 11.80 -23.73 -6.96
CA THR A 802 10.91 -23.75 -5.80
C THR A 802 11.79 -23.90 -4.57
N MET A 803 11.66 -23.01 -3.61
CA MET A 803 12.34 -23.18 -2.32
C MET A 803 11.98 -24.55 -1.73
N ASP A 804 12.93 -25.21 -1.04
CA ASP A 804 12.81 -26.59 -0.54
C ASP A 804 11.59 -26.83 0.41
N ASP A 805 10.86 -25.77 0.78
CA ASP A 805 9.61 -25.81 1.56
C ASP A 805 8.32 -25.85 0.71
N GLY A 806 8.42 -25.83 -0.62
CA GLY A 806 7.30 -25.88 -1.56
C GLY A 806 6.72 -24.51 -1.93
N ASN A 807 7.51 -23.44 -1.85
CA ASN A 807 7.05 -22.09 -2.20
C ASN A 807 6.76 -21.90 -3.70
N ILE A 808 5.73 -21.10 -4.03
CA ILE A 808 5.62 -20.48 -5.36
C ILE A 808 6.47 -19.20 -5.34
N PRO A 809 7.57 -19.10 -6.12
CA PRO A 809 8.37 -17.89 -6.18
C PRO A 809 7.61 -16.80 -6.93
N TRP A 810 7.14 -15.79 -6.20
CA TRP A 810 6.71 -14.52 -6.78
C TRP A 810 7.95 -13.72 -7.19
N PRO A 811 8.01 -13.18 -8.42
CA PRO A 811 9.17 -12.40 -8.85
C PRO A 811 9.22 -11.09 -8.07
N MET A 812 10.41 -10.71 -7.60
CA MET A 812 10.60 -9.63 -6.62
C MET A 812 10.50 -8.22 -7.24
N TRP A 813 9.30 -7.79 -7.63
CA TRP A 813 9.06 -6.53 -8.35
C TRP A 813 9.01 -5.26 -7.47
N GLY A 814 9.22 -5.37 -6.15
CA GLY A 814 9.41 -4.22 -5.27
C GLY A 814 10.84 -3.63 -5.33
N LEU A 815 11.37 -3.17 -4.21
CA LEU A 815 12.69 -2.54 -4.11
C LEU A 815 13.83 -3.55 -4.32
N GLU A 816 15.00 -3.09 -4.79
CA GLU A 816 16.17 -3.98 -4.86
C GLU A 816 16.65 -4.37 -3.43
N PRO A 817 17.10 -5.62 -3.19
CA PRO A 817 17.57 -6.03 -1.85
C PRO A 817 18.76 -5.20 -1.33
N GLY A 818 18.50 -4.33 -0.35
CA GLY A 818 19.48 -3.37 0.18
C GLY A 818 19.45 -1.99 -0.47
N GLU A 819 18.44 -1.69 -1.30
CA GLU A 819 18.11 -0.33 -1.74
C GLU A 819 17.67 0.51 -0.53
N VAL A 820 18.61 1.31 0.01
CA VAL A 820 18.27 2.35 0.97
C VAL A 820 17.58 3.48 0.20
N LEU A 821 16.29 3.68 0.47
CA LEU A 821 15.57 4.84 -0.03
C LEU A 821 16.22 6.12 0.55
N PRO A 822 16.57 7.11 -0.27
CA PRO A 822 17.25 8.30 0.21
C PRO A 822 16.33 9.12 1.12
N GLU A 823 16.69 9.19 2.40
CA GLU A 823 16.02 10.02 3.41
C GLU A 823 16.12 11.51 3.03
N ASP A 824 17.21 11.91 2.35
CA ASP A 824 17.57 13.30 2.07
C ASP A 824 17.67 13.67 0.57
N ASP A 825 16.90 13.02 -0.31
CA ASP A 825 16.79 13.39 -1.74
C ASP A 825 15.97 14.70 -1.96
N LEU A 826 16.25 15.73 -1.15
CA LEU A 826 15.91 17.13 -1.39
C LEU A 826 17.11 17.86 -2.02
N ASP A 827 16.87 19.04 -2.57
CA ASP A 827 17.91 19.82 -3.23
C ASP A 827 18.81 20.50 -2.18
N PRO A 828 20.15 20.32 -2.20
CA PRO A 828 21.06 21.03 -1.31
C PRO A 828 21.11 22.55 -1.55
N GLU A 829 20.42 23.12 -2.54
CA GLU A 829 20.21 24.57 -2.63
C GLU A 829 19.05 25.11 -1.76
N ASP A 830 18.23 24.25 -1.13
CA ASP A 830 17.20 24.63 -0.12
C ASP A 830 17.78 24.68 1.34
N GLU A 831 19.09 24.89 1.49
CA GLU A 831 19.92 24.75 2.72
C GLU A 831 19.61 25.70 3.92
N ASP A 832 18.46 26.37 3.95
CA ASP A 832 18.07 27.39 4.96
C ASP A 832 16.98 26.90 5.96
N TYR A 833 16.57 25.62 5.87
CA TYR A 833 15.48 25.01 6.67
C TYR A 833 15.85 23.66 7.33
N ASP A 834 17.05 23.55 7.89
CA ASP A 834 17.43 22.41 8.74
C ASP A 834 16.95 22.64 10.20
N TYR A 835 16.01 21.81 10.66
CA TYR A 835 15.54 21.80 12.05
C TYR A 835 15.95 20.49 12.74
N ASP A 836 17.16 20.51 13.29
CA ASP A 836 17.88 19.37 13.89
C ASP A 836 17.06 18.68 15.01
N TYR A 837 16.29 17.67 14.60
CA TYR A 837 15.38 16.91 15.46
C TYR A 837 16.13 15.96 16.41
N GLU A 838 17.36 15.56 16.07
CA GLU A 838 18.21 14.79 16.98
C GLU A 838 18.79 15.66 18.10
N GLU A 839 19.20 16.91 17.81
CA GLU A 839 19.71 17.81 18.85
C GLU A 839 18.60 18.25 19.84
N ALA A 840 17.31 18.13 19.50
CA ALA A 840 16.22 18.28 20.47
C ALA A 840 16.24 17.11 21.48
N LEU A 841 16.14 15.87 21.01
CA LEU A 841 16.09 14.66 21.85
C LEU A 841 17.37 14.44 22.68
N MET A 842 18.55 14.75 22.12
CA MET A 842 19.82 14.62 22.85
C MET A 842 19.96 15.60 24.04
N LYS A 843 19.21 16.71 24.10
CA LYS A 843 19.29 17.64 25.24
C LYS A 843 18.70 17.08 26.52
N ASP A 844 17.70 16.21 26.45
CA ASP A 844 17.11 15.56 27.62
C ASP A 844 17.89 14.31 28.09
N GLU A 845 18.53 13.57 27.18
CA GLU A 845 19.48 12.51 27.57
C GLU A 845 20.64 13.03 28.43
N ILE A 846 21.11 14.26 28.17
CA ILE A 846 22.15 14.92 28.97
C ILE A 846 21.70 15.14 30.42
N ILE A 847 20.41 15.44 30.65
CA ILE A 847 19.83 15.58 32.00
C ILE A 847 19.71 14.19 32.65
N GLY A 848 19.31 13.17 31.89
CA GLY A 848 19.30 11.77 32.34
C GLY A 848 20.68 11.28 32.81
N LEU A 849 21.74 11.64 32.09
CA LEU A 849 23.12 11.25 32.41
C LEU A 849 23.63 11.83 33.74
N GLU A 850 23.27 13.06 34.12
CA GLU A 850 23.64 13.61 35.43
C GLU A 850 22.91 12.86 36.57
N VAL A 851 21.64 12.51 36.39
CA VAL A 851 20.87 11.72 37.36
C VAL A 851 21.45 10.31 37.50
N ILE A 852 21.80 9.66 36.39
CA ILE A 852 22.46 8.34 36.38
C ILE A 852 23.83 8.42 37.06
N ALA A 853 24.62 9.47 36.86
CA ALA A 853 25.90 9.67 37.55
C ALA A 853 25.72 9.78 39.07
N VAL A 854 24.71 10.55 39.54
CA VAL A 854 24.38 10.65 40.97
C VAL A 854 23.90 9.31 41.54
N LEU A 855 23.05 8.59 40.81
CA LEU A 855 22.57 7.26 41.23
C LEU A 855 23.69 6.21 41.25
N LEU A 856 24.65 6.25 40.33
CA LEU A 856 25.84 5.39 40.34
C LEU A 856 26.78 5.72 41.51
N ILE A 857 26.90 6.99 41.89
CA ILE A 857 27.65 7.40 43.09
C ILE A 857 26.97 6.88 44.37
N ILE A 858 25.64 7.04 44.49
CA ILE A 858 24.85 6.55 45.64
C ILE A 858 24.87 5.01 45.70
N GLY A 859 24.71 4.35 44.55
CA GLY A 859 24.77 2.89 44.41
C GLY A 859 26.17 2.35 44.74
N GLY A 860 27.23 3.00 44.27
CA GLY A 860 28.61 2.67 44.59
C GLY A 860 28.93 2.81 46.08
N ILE A 861 28.50 3.91 46.70
CA ILE A 861 28.62 4.10 48.16
C ILE A 861 27.84 3.01 48.92
N THR A 862 26.64 2.68 48.47
CA THR A 862 25.81 1.63 49.07
C THR A 862 26.46 0.24 48.95
N CYS A 863 27.01 -0.09 47.78
CA CYS A 863 27.75 -1.34 47.55
C CYS A 863 29.03 -1.41 48.40
N VAL A 864 29.75 -0.29 48.58
CA VAL A 864 30.92 -0.23 49.48
C VAL A 864 30.50 -0.41 50.94
N ILE A 865 29.38 0.18 51.38
CA ILE A 865 28.84 -0.03 52.73
C ILE A 865 28.43 -1.49 52.95
N ILE A 866 27.75 -2.11 51.98
CA ILE A 866 27.36 -3.54 52.03
C ILE A 866 28.60 -4.43 52.03
N ALA A 867 29.61 -4.15 51.20
CA ALA A 867 30.86 -4.90 51.16
C ALA A 867 31.66 -4.79 52.48
N LEU A 868 31.72 -3.60 53.08
CA LEU A 868 32.34 -3.39 54.40
C LEU A 868 31.55 -4.08 55.52
N TRP A 869 30.23 -4.12 55.44
CA TRP A 869 29.36 -4.84 56.37
C TRP A 869 29.54 -6.36 56.27
N ALA A 870 29.53 -6.91 55.05
CA ALA A 870 29.77 -8.33 54.78
C ALA A 870 31.20 -8.78 55.13
N CYS A 871 32.20 -7.92 54.93
CA CYS A 871 33.58 -8.18 55.39
C CYS A 871 33.66 -8.21 56.92
N LYS A 872 32.89 -7.37 57.61
CA LYS A 872 32.80 -7.37 59.08
C LYS A 872 32.19 -8.67 59.60
N GLU A 873 31.06 -9.13 59.03
CA GLU A 873 30.49 -10.44 59.38
C GLU A 873 31.47 -11.60 59.12
N LYS A 874 32.16 -11.62 57.97
CA LYS A 874 33.17 -12.66 57.67
C LYS A 874 34.32 -12.68 58.69
N MET A 875 34.76 -11.51 59.17
CA MET A 875 35.82 -11.42 60.19
C MET A 875 35.38 -11.89 61.58
N ASP A 876 34.11 -11.69 61.95
CA ASP A 876 33.58 -12.20 63.22
C ASP A 876 33.26 -13.71 63.16
N LEU A 877 32.79 -14.24 62.02
CA LEU A 877 32.61 -15.70 61.84
C LEU A 877 33.94 -16.48 61.93
N GLN A 878 35.04 -15.96 61.36
CA GLN A 878 36.34 -16.64 61.41
C GLN A 878 36.97 -16.73 62.82
N ARG A 879 36.38 -16.10 63.85
CA ARG A 879 36.88 -16.18 65.23
C ARG A 879 36.34 -17.34 66.07
N GLN A 880 35.34 -18.09 65.60
CA GLN A 880 34.68 -19.13 66.41
C GLN A 880 35.13 -20.58 66.11
N ILE A 881 35.92 -20.84 65.06
CA ILE A 881 36.27 -22.21 64.63
C ILE A 881 37.79 -22.43 64.62
N MET A 882 38.35 -22.85 65.76
CA MET A 882 39.78 -23.17 65.92
C MET A 882 40.00 -24.42 66.80
N TYR A 883 40.32 -25.55 66.14
CA TYR A 883 41.12 -26.69 66.66
C TYR A 883 40.51 -27.58 67.81
N PRO A 884 41.09 -28.77 68.14
CA PRO A 884 42.26 -29.49 67.55
C PRO A 884 42.09 -31.02 67.27
N ARG A 885 43.18 -31.65 66.74
CA ARG A 885 43.61 -33.09 66.79
C ARG A 885 43.22 -34.03 65.60
N VAL A 886 43.99 -35.05 65.15
CA VAL A 886 45.40 -35.50 65.39
C VAL A 886 45.89 -36.54 64.32
N GLN A 887 47.17 -36.46 63.89
CA GLN A 887 48.12 -37.50 63.35
C GLN A 887 47.90 -38.43 62.11
N TYR A 888 48.90 -38.34 61.20
CA TYR A 888 49.76 -39.40 60.58
C TYR A 888 49.35 -40.37 59.41
N GLN A 889 50.30 -40.49 58.46
CA GLN A 889 50.72 -41.67 57.64
C GLN A 889 49.78 -42.20 56.53
N ASN A 890 50.22 -42.78 55.38
CA ASN A 890 51.53 -42.80 54.66
C ASN A 890 51.38 -43.41 53.22
N PHE A 891 52.30 -43.11 52.29
CA PHE A 891 52.80 -43.96 51.16
C PHE A 891 51.87 -44.20 49.93
N GLU A 892 52.32 -43.93 48.68
CA GLU A 892 53.00 -44.79 47.66
C GLU A 892 52.07 -45.76 46.88
N ASP A 893 52.19 -46.06 45.57
CA ASP A 893 52.92 -45.49 44.39
C ASP A 893 52.45 -46.21 43.08
N ILE A 894 53.16 -46.06 41.93
CA ILE A 894 53.20 -46.92 40.70
C ILE A 894 52.34 -46.52 39.47
N GLN A 895 52.76 -47.00 38.28
CA GLN A 895 52.69 -46.43 36.92
C GLN A 895 52.23 -47.43 35.79
N LEU A 896 51.87 -46.88 34.61
CA LEU A 896 52.04 -47.37 33.21
C LEU A 896 51.38 -48.69 32.69
N GLU A 897 50.78 -48.67 31.49
CA GLU A 897 51.29 -49.16 30.16
C GLU A 897 50.21 -49.15 29.03
N ASP A 898 50.60 -49.21 27.74
CA ASP A 898 49.76 -49.19 26.51
C ASP A 898 49.78 -50.57 25.73
N PRO A 899 49.69 -50.66 24.39
CA PRO A 899 48.55 -51.03 23.50
C PRO A 899 48.70 -52.48 22.86
N PRO A 900 48.16 -52.93 21.68
CA PRO A 900 47.29 -52.32 20.63
C PRO A 900 46.19 -53.26 19.97
N GLU A 901 45.54 -52.76 18.89
CA GLU A 901 45.00 -53.39 17.63
C GLU A 901 44.30 -54.79 17.55
N VAL A 902 43.34 -54.94 16.58
CA VAL A 902 43.29 -56.00 15.51
C VAL A 902 41.96 -56.03 14.68
N GLU A 903 42.11 -56.01 13.33
CA GLU A 903 41.34 -56.59 12.19
C GLU A 903 39.78 -56.61 12.03
N ALA A 904 39.34 -56.92 10.79
CA ALA A 904 37.97 -57.12 10.27
C ALA A 904 37.80 -58.60 9.76
N PRO A 905 37.00 -59.07 8.74
CA PRO A 905 36.04 -58.42 7.81
C PRO A 905 34.80 -59.28 7.30
N VAL A 906 34.06 -58.76 6.30
CA VAL A 906 33.28 -59.44 5.20
C VAL A 906 32.02 -60.31 5.47
N ARG A 907 30.89 -59.97 4.79
CA ARG A 907 30.10 -60.87 3.87
C ARG A 907 29.05 -60.12 3.01
N ALA A 908 28.47 -60.79 2.00
CA ALA A 908 27.68 -60.21 0.90
C ALA A 908 26.65 -61.21 0.27
N ALA A 909 26.09 -60.86 -0.90
CA ALA A 909 25.04 -61.54 -1.72
C ALA A 909 23.59 -61.28 -1.24
N GLU A 910 22.53 -61.01 -2.02
CA GLU A 910 22.14 -60.98 -3.46
C GLU A 910 20.88 -61.87 -3.65
N VAL A 911 19.89 -61.40 -4.43
CA VAL A 911 19.03 -62.16 -5.39
C VAL A 911 17.90 -61.23 -5.90
N ALA A 912 17.50 -61.39 -7.17
CA ALA A 912 16.36 -60.70 -7.79
C ALA A 912 15.62 -61.64 -8.76
N ARG A 913 14.32 -61.40 -9.03
CA ARG A 913 13.61 -61.77 -10.27
C ARG A 913 12.16 -61.28 -10.35
N ASP A 914 11.64 -61.32 -11.58
CA ASP A 914 10.43 -60.67 -12.10
C ASP A 914 9.19 -61.58 -12.17
N SER A 915 8.00 -60.99 -12.34
CA SER A 915 6.90 -61.57 -13.13
C SER A 915 5.83 -60.54 -13.51
N GLU A 916 5.45 -60.50 -14.78
CA GLU A 916 4.25 -59.79 -15.30
C GLU A 916 2.96 -60.61 -15.00
N ASP A 917 1.78 -59.97 -14.97
CA ASP A 917 0.72 -60.13 -16.00
C ASP A 917 -0.47 -59.17 -15.73
N SER A 918 -1.55 -59.29 -16.50
CA SER A 918 -2.57 -58.29 -16.82
C SER A 918 -3.99 -58.66 -16.38
N ILE A 919 -4.93 -57.69 -16.46
CA ILE A 919 -6.38 -57.93 -16.72
C ILE A 919 -7.07 -56.63 -17.16
N VAL A 920 -8.06 -56.73 -18.06
CA VAL A 920 -8.85 -55.61 -18.62
C VAL A 920 -10.35 -55.93 -18.65
N ARG A 921 -11.19 -54.95 -18.33
CA ARG A 921 -12.59 -54.78 -18.82
C ARG A 921 -12.92 -53.27 -18.86
N SER A 922 -13.40 -52.59 -19.92
CA SER A 922 -14.16 -52.87 -21.17
C SER A 922 -15.69 -52.70 -21.06
N LEU A 923 -16.31 -52.17 -22.13
CA LEU A 923 -17.71 -51.68 -22.32
C LEU A 923 -17.87 -50.17 -22.04
N ASP A 924 -17.76 -49.24 -23.00
CA ASP A 924 -18.22 -49.11 -24.41
C ASP A 924 -19.66 -48.59 -24.57
N PHE A 925 -19.85 -47.49 -25.31
CA PHE A 925 -20.71 -47.49 -26.51
C PHE A 925 -20.48 -46.27 -27.46
N ASP A 926 -20.43 -46.59 -28.76
CA ASP A 926 -20.31 -45.74 -29.97
C ASP A 926 -21.38 -44.62 -30.10
N VAL A 927 -21.16 -43.42 -30.69
CA VAL A 927 -20.56 -42.92 -31.98
C VAL A 927 -21.59 -42.66 -33.11
N ALA A 928 -21.66 -41.40 -33.56
CA ALA A 928 -21.92 -40.88 -34.94
C ALA A 928 -21.91 -39.32 -34.90
N ALA A 929 -21.29 -38.51 -35.78
CA ALA A 929 -21.10 -38.53 -37.25
C ALA A 929 -22.36 -38.07 -38.03
N ASP A 930 -22.36 -37.08 -38.94
CA ASP A 930 -21.32 -36.13 -39.45
C ASP A 930 -21.87 -34.65 -39.40
N ASP A 931 -21.71 -33.64 -40.28
CA ASP A 931 -21.18 -33.47 -41.64
C ASP A 931 -20.87 -31.96 -41.99
N ALA A 932 -20.37 -31.72 -43.21
CA ALA A 932 -20.11 -30.53 -44.04
C ALA A 932 -21.20 -29.39 -44.12
N GLU A 933 -21.03 -28.19 -44.73
CA GLU A 933 -19.90 -27.41 -45.32
C GLU A 933 -20.32 -25.93 -45.58
N ALA A 934 -19.34 -25.05 -45.88
CA ALA A 934 -19.37 -23.85 -46.75
C ALA A 934 -20.44 -22.71 -46.63
N GLY A 935 -19.98 -21.44 -46.77
CA GLY A 935 -20.81 -20.23 -46.98
C GLY A 935 -21.06 -19.89 -48.47
N PRO A 936 -21.10 -18.60 -48.92
CA PRO A 936 -20.95 -17.33 -48.19
C PRO A 936 -21.95 -16.20 -48.63
N SER A 937 -21.64 -14.93 -48.30
CA SER A 937 -21.81 -13.69 -49.13
C SER A 937 -22.81 -12.55 -48.75
N THR A 938 -22.28 -11.31 -48.87
CA THR A 938 -22.89 -10.03 -49.32
C THR A 938 -23.96 -9.24 -48.52
N SER A 939 -23.46 -8.26 -47.76
CA SER A 939 -23.58 -6.79 -48.00
C SER A 939 -24.88 -5.97 -47.80
N ARG A 940 -24.70 -4.83 -47.08
CA ARG A 940 -25.32 -3.48 -47.24
C ARG A 940 -26.85 -3.32 -47.11
N GLY A 941 -27.29 -2.43 -46.20
CA GLY A 941 -28.61 -1.78 -46.33
C GLY A 941 -29.19 -1.07 -45.10
N ASP A 942 -28.62 0.07 -44.68
CA ASP A 942 -29.39 1.16 -44.03
C ASP A 942 -30.37 1.80 -45.05
N PRO A 943 -31.43 2.58 -44.67
CA PRO A 943 -31.55 3.32 -43.40
C PRO A 943 -32.95 3.45 -42.72
N GLU A 944 -32.91 3.98 -41.48
CA GLU A 944 -33.84 4.96 -40.85
C GLU A 944 -35.34 4.64 -40.52
N ILE A 945 -35.84 5.49 -39.58
CA ILE A 945 -37.23 5.80 -39.18
C ILE A 945 -37.96 4.83 -38.23
N GLY A 946 -38.31 5.32 -37.03
CA GLY A 946 -39.44 4.80 -36.25
C GLY A 946 -39.47 5.11 -34.75
N ASP A 947 -39.94 6.29 -34.34
CA ASP A 947 -40.37 6.54 -32.95
C ASP A 947 -41.52 5.60 -32.55
N GLY A 948 -41.52 5.07 -31.32
CA GLY A 948 -42.47 4.03 -30.90
C GLY A 948 -42.54 3.81 -29.39
N ASP A 949 -43.25 4.71 -28.71
CA ASP A 949 -43.55 4.75 -27.27
C ASP A 949 -44.13 3.45 -26.63
N LEU A 950 -43.98 3.37 -25.30
CA LEU A 950 -44.78 2.64 -24.26
C LEU A 950 -44.37 1.25 -23.71
N GLU A 951 -44.14 1.28 -22.38
CA GLU A 951 -44.62 0.36 -21.32
C GLU A 951 -44.30 -1.15 -21.30
N LEU A 952 -43.36 -1.49 -20.41
CA LEU A 952 -43.61 -2.32 -19.21
C LEU A 952 -44.80 -3.31 -19.24
N THR A 953 -44.51 -4.60 -19.34
CA THR A 953 -44.78 -5.53 -18.20
C THR A 953 -44.00 -6.85 -18.34
N ALA A 954 -43.66 -7.46 -17.20
CA ALA A 954 -42.85 -8.68 -17.14
C ALA A 954 -43.69 -9.97 -17.31
N THR A 955 -43.04 -11.08 -17.69
CA THR A 955 -43.05 -12.37 -16.95
C THR A 955 -42.26 -13.46 -17.70
N ARG A 956 -41.26 -14.06 -17.02
CA ARG A 956 -40.66 -15.41 -17.18
C ARG A 956 -40.67 -16.06 -18.58
N ILE A 957 -39.48 -16.48 -19.04
CA ILE A 957 -38.81 -17.69 -18.52
C ILE A 957 -37.40 -17.31 -18.09
#